data_AF-A0A7J6JHG8-F1
#
_entry.id   AF-A0A7J6JHG8-F1
#
_cell.length_a   1.000
_cell.length_b   1.000
_cell.length_c   1.000
_cell.angle_alpha   90.00
_cell.angle_beta   90.00
_cell.angle_gamma   90.00
#
_symmetry.space_group_name_H-M   'P 1'
#
loop_
_entity.id
_entity.type
_entity.pdbx_description
1 polymer ?
#
loop_
_entity_poly.entity_id
_entity_poly.type
_entity_poly.pdbx_seq_one_letter_code
_entity_poly.pdbx_strand_id
1 'polypeptide(L)'
;MRFRSWASVVVISTFAHPSSAHMMMSDPPPLKAKINPNTAEGNVEYSYTNPLSSSGSDYPCKGHLSVLGTSEADPVATWNAGEDHTITLSGHTTHNGGSCQVSMSLDGGNTFKVLRSVIGGCPAGDGYQISFTLPDDTPSSDQAILAWSWFNNLGNREMYMNCAVIKIGNGGSGNNFRAQPDIFRANVGNGCRTVDNADVMIPNPGSNVELVSSNAVPPTGDCESGPGAQEPGGSDSNSGSGSSSGCGSGQVSGVGEDGNVTWLRAIRPGCALISSRHDSVYRIYFKPSNSCFGGMNEQQRKQPLKNMQPLRPLLPAQDSAAEPAKFDNLPRKRPRPVQAACNACRKRKSRCTGERPTCSVCLYRRSSCEYTTRPGESRQQATSRKHNEVQGRATIHEQVLALLKNLPEEAAQDVFQRIRSGADAATIVNHVEAGDLLLQMAVAPETRLRYNFPYRSEMPEIYVQNNPYLNSFIYEAASLYPAHGQGRPSHATAGGSQELQSVYTKPFHAARVVEPRLSDAKISWWTNVCDDDSLMRDLLRALFRCEYQFSAAFQKDLFLEDLVAQKQDFCSSLLVNITLAYACVCYQQFSNRVEYWNPNTLGYRFLAEAKRLWELQASEPRLTTIQAGILFSVFHNLCGLDELGQPYRIHSVTLARRLRLFSKSSCGNNDSKRKGWAYTAWALYNWETLVSFSFMIPPLVKEPPDWPLPDPTREGGWYGEIWLQYPLVPGLQPTHFGHIFRTRAKFRVIMNEYCDAAFSPNGVISLDKANRLHEKLRRWYSDLPEPLKPKTIALPGHFQLHIYYYHLLLMIYEPLLAASKGRDATLQKVVADAKKYLQTLIRLYYLRHGYEAMDLFLVIPLMLTGYDCINAISEEKSEHQIEILRSTLILVAKGLQNQRRNHYLAEALFRVIRGRMRPQEVALLRSSMTFDDDQEMEKHDMVQAVRSHWPVSIVKKQEEVDDHILTHLVESYGSLNLEETAR
;
A
#
# COMPACT_ATOMS: atom_id res chain seq x y z
N MET A 1 -55.22 -6.47 -26.25
CA MET A 1 -53.86 -6.41 -26.85
C MET A 1 -52.93 -7.24 -25.98
N ARG A 2 -52.06 -8.08 -26.57
CA ARG A 2 -51.11 -8.94 -25.83
C ARG A 2 -49.70 -8.38 -26.00
N PHE A 3 -49.07 -7.89 -24.95
CA PHE A 3 -47.60 -7.74 -24.92
C PHE A 3 -46.99 -9.02 -24.37
N ARG A 4 -46.01 -9.57 -25.10
CA ARG A 4 -45.33 -10.83 -24.76
C ARG A 4 -44.15 -10.55 -23.84
N SER A 5 -44.08 -11.29 -22.74
CA SER A 5 -42.90 -11.39 -21.89
C SER A 5 -41.67 -11.86 -22.69
N TRP A 6 -40.53 -11.21 -22.48
CA TRP A 6 -39.21 -11.73 -22.82
C TRP A 6 -38.51 -12.09 -21.52
N ALA A 7 -38.43 -13.38 -21.23
CA ALA A 7 -37.59 -13.90 -20.16
C ALA A 7 -36.16 -14.05 -20.69
N SER A 8 -35.27 -13.13 -20.30
CA SER A 8 -33.84 -13.25 -20.60
C SER A 8 -33.24 -14.37 -19.74
N VAL A 9 -33.05 -15.53 -20.34
CA VAL A 9 -32.26 -16.63 -19.77
C VAL A 9 -30.80 -16.20 -19.75
N VAL A 10 -30.32 -15.72 -18.61
CA VAL A 10 -28.88 -15.49 -18.39
C VAL A 10 -28.20 -16.84 -18.22
N VAL A 11 -27.72 -17.40 -19.33
CA VAL A 11 -26.78 -18.52 -19.31
C VAL A 11 -25.47 -17.98 -18.73
N ILE A 12 -25.16 -18.32 -17.48
CA ILE A 12 -23.87 -18.01 -16.86
C ILE A 12 -22.82 -18.96 -17.46
N SER A 13 -22.32 -18.60 -18.64
CA SER A 13 -21.12 -19.21 -19.20
C SER A 13 -19.93 -18.81 -18.33
N THR A 14 -19.35 -19.78 -17.63
CA THR A 14 -18.18 -19.58 -16.77
C THR A 14 -16.91 -19.34 -17.59
N PHE A 15 -16.75 -18.13 -18.12
CA PHE A 15 -15.51 -17.68 -18.74
C PHE A 15 -14.57 -17.15 -17.67
N ALA A 16 -13.53 -17.93 -17.38
CA ALA A 16 -12.38 -17.46 -16.63
C ALA A 16 -11.71 -16.31 -17.43
N HIS A 17 -11.90 -15.09 -16.96
CA HIS A 17 -11.17 -13.94 -17.49
C HIS A 17 -9.74 -14.01 -16.94
N PRO A 18 -8.70 -14.01 -17.79
CA PRO A 18 -7.33 -13.88 -17.32
C PRO A 18 -7.18 -12.48 -16.71
N SER A 19 -6.61 -12.43 -15.51
CA SER A 19 -6.28 -11.18 -14.84
C SER A 19 -5.20 -10.43 -15.61
N SER A 20 -5.59 -9.41 -16.38
CA SER A 20 -4.68 -8.57 -17.15
C SER A 20 -3.81 -7.71 -16.22
N ALA A 21 -2.51 -7.99 -16.19
CA ALA A 21 -1.55 -7.24 -15.38
C ALA A 21 -1.01 -6.00 -16.12
N HIS A 22 -0.49 -6.18 -17.33
CA HIS A 22 0.31 -5.16 -18.05
C HIS A 22 -0.47 -4.46 -19.18
N MET A 23 0.23 -3.64 -19.96
CA MET A 23 -0.34 -2.78 -21.01
C MET A 23 -0.39 -3.48 -22.38
N MET A 24 -1.41 -3.17 -23.17
CA MET A 24 -1.53 -3.57 -24.59
C MET A 24 -2.09 -2.44 -25.45
N MET A 25 -1.88 -2.52 -26.76
CA MET A 25 -2.61 -1.67 -27.71
C MET A 25 -4.09 -2.10 -27.77
N SER A 26 -5.00 -1.15 -27.63
CA SER A 26 -6.46 -1.37 -27.70
C SER A 26 -7.08 -0.86 -29.00
N ASP A 27 -6.52 0.19 -29.58
CA ASP A 27 -6.90 0.70 -30.90
C ASP A 27 -5.64 1.12 -31.69
N PRO A 28 -5.40 0.61 -32.91
CA PRO A 28 -6.14 -0.49 -33.56
C PRO A 28 -5.97 -1.83 -32.82
N PRO A 29 -7.01 -2.69 -32.77
CA PRO A 29 -6.96 -3.92 -31.99
C PRO A 29 -5.95 -4.96 -32.55
N PRO A 30 -5.02 -5.50 -31.73
CA PRO A 30 -3.97 -6.42 -32.20
C PRO A 30 -4.48 -7.78 -32.75
N LEU A 31 -3.69 -8.41 -33.63
CA LEU A 31 -3.93 -9.78 -34.12
C LEU A 31 -4.12 -10.77 -32.97
N LYS A 32 -5.15 -11.62 -32.98
CA LYS A 32 -5.49 -12.57 -31.89
C LYS A 32 -5.92 -11.96 -30.55
N ALA A 33 -6.01 -10.65 -30.40
CA ALA A 33 -6.57 -10.06 -29.17
C ALA A 33 -8.09 -10.29 -29.11
N LYS A 34 -8.66 -10.48 -27.90
CA LYS A 34 -10.12 -10.67 -27.71
C LYS A 34 -10.97 -9.54 -28.29
N ILE A 35 -10.41 -8.33 -28.37
CA ILE A 35 -11.04 -7.11 -28.89
C ILE A 35 -10.95 -6.98 -30.42
N ASN A 36 -10.20 -7.85 -31.10
CA ASN A 36 -10.06 -7.81 -32.55
C ASN A 36 -11.25 -8.54 -33.21
N PRO A 37 -12.05 -7.86 -34.05
CA PRO A 37 -13.25 -8.44 -34.66
C PRO A 37 -12.98 -9.63 -35.58
N ASN A 38 -11.74 -9.77 -36.05
CA ASN A 38 -11.33 -10.82 -37.00
C ASN A 38 -10.78 -12.07 -36.26
N THR A 39 -10.66 -12.04 -34.93
CA THR A 39 -10.17 -13.17 -34.13
C THR A 39 -11.32 -14.09 -33.71
N ALA A 40 -11.28 -15.36 -34.14
CA ALA A 40 -12.23 -16.38 -33.69
C ALA A 40 -12.06 -16.70 -32.19
N GLU A 41 -13.16 -16.95 -31.47
CA GLU A 41 -13.18 -17.16 -30.01
C GLU A 41 -12.21 -18.25 -29.52
N GLY A 42 -12.01 -19.31 -30.30
CA GLY A 42 -11.07 -20.40 -29.99
C GLY A 42 -9.58 -20.06 -30.22
N ASN A 43 -9.28 -18.96 -30.90
CA ASN A 43 -7.93 -18.53 -31.29
C ASN A 43 -7.46 -17.26 -30.56
N VAL A 44 -8.23 -16.80 -29.56
CA VAL A 44 -7.90 -15.64 -28.71
C VAL A 44 -6.65 -15.90 -27.89
N GLU A 45 -5.65 -15.03 -28.02
CA GLU A 45 -4.46 -15.04 -27.18
C GLU A 45 -4.71 -14.22 -25.90
N TYR A 46 -4.79 -14.94 -24.79
CA TYR A 46 -5.12 -14.40 -23.47
C TYR A 46 -3.92 -13.81 -22.71
N SER A 47 -2.68 -14.08 -23.15
CA SER A 47 -1.43 -13.57 -22.60
C SER A 47 -0.87 -12.36 -23.37
N TYR A 48 -1.75 -11.62 -24.06
CA TYR A 48 -1.37 -10.50 -24.95
C TYR A 48 -0.58 -9.38 -24.26
N THR A 49 -0.80 -9.18 -22.96
CA THR A 49 -0.12 -8.19 -22.14
C THR A 49 1.19 -8.70 -21.55
N ASN A 50 1.52 -9.99 -21.63
CA ASN A 50 2.82 -10.49 -21.16
C ASN A 50 3.97 -9.92 -22.03
N PRO A 51 5.19 -9.82 -21.49
CA PRO A 51 6.38 -9.55 -22.30
C PRO A 51 6.59 -10.63 -23.37
N LEU A 52 7.48 -10.36 -24.32
CA LEU A 52 8.07 -11.37 -25.19
C LEU A 52 8.98 -12.31 -24.38
N SER A 53 9.23 -13.50 -24.91
CA SER A 53 10.21 -14.43 -24.37
C SER A 53 11.60 -13.79 -24.32
N SER A 54 12.31 -13.97 -23.21
CA SER A 54 13.70 -13.50 -23.05
C SER A 54 14.70 -14.18 -24.00
N SER A 55 14.30 -15.27 -24.66
CA SER A 55 15.05 -15.90 -25.76
C SER A 55 14.81 -15.26 -27.14
N GLY A 56 13.80 -14.39 -27.27
CA GLY A 56 13.34 -13.83 -28.54
C GLY A 56 12.58 -14.80 -29.46
N SER A 57 12.23 -16.00 -28.99
CA SER A 57 11.60 -17.05 -29.82
C SER A 57 10.19 -16.72 -30.35
N ASP A 58 9.54 -15.72 -29.76
CA ASP A 58 8.23 -15.19 -30.12
C ASP A 58 8.31 -13.75 -30.69
N TYR A 59 9.51 -13.24 -30.97
CA TYR A 59 9.70 -12.00 -31.72
C TYR A 59 9.66 -12.29 -33.23
N PRO A 60 8.96 -11.48 -34.06
CA PRO A 60 8.14 -10.32 -33.71
C PRO A 60 6.69 -10.70 -33.36
N CYS A 61 5.95 -9.74 -32.79
CA CYS A 61 4.50 -9.81 -32.63
C CYS A 61 3.97 -11.06 -31.88
N LYS A 62 4.69 -11.56 -30.86
CA LYS A 62 4.36 -12.81 -30.13
C LYS A 62 4.23 -14.06 -31.04
N GLY A 63 4.88 -14.05 -32.20
CA GLY A 63 4.74 -15.09 -33.23
C GLY A 63 3.39 -15.10 -33.94
N HIS A 64 2.51 -14.11 -33.72
CA HIS A 64 1.15 -14.09 -34.27
C HIS A 64 1.11 -13.87 -35.79
N LEU A 65 2.21 -13.48 -36.43
CA LEU A 65 2.28 -13.31 -37.88
C LEU A 65 2.02 -14.60 -38.68
N SER A 66 1.95 -15.75 -38.02
CA SER A 66 1.52 -17.01 -38.65
C SER A 66 0.10 -16.98 -39.23
N VAL A 67 -0.74 -15.98 -38.89
CA VAL A 67 -2.11 -15.84 -39.44
C VAL A 67 -2.20 -14.93 -40.67
N LEU A 68 -1.09 -14.32 -41.11
CA LEU A 68 -1.06 -13.52 -42.34
C LEU A 68 -1.51 -14.37 -43.55
N GLY A 69 -2.29 -13.75 -44.45
CA GLY A 69 -2.93 -14.45 -45.57
C GLY A 69 -4.20 -15.24 -45.21
N THR A 70 -4.66 -15.20 -43.96
CA THR A 70 -6.00 -15.68 -43.53
C THR A 70 -6.90 -14.50 -43.19
N SER A 71 -8.22 -14.73 -43.05
CA SER A 71 -9.17 -13.70 -42.62
C SER A 71 -8.92 -13.19 -41.19
N GLU A 72 -8.18 -13.92 -40.34
CA GLU A 72 -7.78 -13.40 -39.02
C GLU A 72 -6.78 -12.23 -39.12
N ALA A 73 -6.18 -12.04 -40.29
CA ALA A 73 -5.31 -10.91 -40.64
C ALA A 73 -5.99 -9.87 -41.55
N ASP A 74 -7.33 -9.87 -41.63
CA ASP A 74 -8.04 -8.79 -42.32
C ASP A 74 -7.79 -7.44 -41.61
N PRO A 75 -7.67 -6.31 -42.33
CA PRO A 75 -7.37 -5.01 -41.73
C PRO A 75 -8.44 -4.55 -40.74
N VAL A 76 -8.02 -4.12 -39.55
CA VAL A 76 -8.92 -3.57 -38.51
C VAL A 76 -9.10 -2.05 -38.60
N ALA A 77 -8.26 -1.37 -39.39
CA ALA A 77 -8.36 0.06 -39.69
C ALA A 77 -7.85 0.37 -41.11
N THR A 78 -8.25 1.52 -41.66
CA THR A 78 -7.73 2.08 -42.93
C THR A 78 -7.23 3.49 -42.68
N TRP A 79 -5.96 3.74 -42.98
CA TRP A 79 -5.25 5.01 -42.76
C TRP A 79 -4.66 5.51 -44.09
N ASN A 80 -4.60 6.81 -44.33
CA ASN A 80 -3.91 7.33 -45.52
C ASN A 80 -2.51 7.85 -45.19
N ALA A 81 -1.60 7.74 -46.15
CA ALA A 81 -0.28 8.38 -46.09
C ALA A 81 -0.43 9.92 -46.00
N GLY A 82 0.39 10.57 -45.18
CA GLY A 82 0.39 12.01 -44.96
C GLY A 82 -0.64 12.53 -43.94
N GLU A 83 -1.49 11.67 -43.38
CA GLU A 83 -2.45 12.02 -42.32
C GLU A 83 -1.91 11.76 -40.92
N ASP A 84 -2.45 12.48 -39.93
CA ASP A 84 -2.20 12.25 -38.50
C ASP A 84 -3.06 11.10 -37.97
N HIS A 85 -2.42 10.11 -37.37
CA HIS A 85 -3.08 8.95 -36.76
C HIS A 85 -2.70 8.84 -35.27
N THR A 86 -3.44 8.04 -34.52
CA THR A 86 -3.22 7.81 -33.10
C THR A 86 -3.46 6.35 -32.76
N ILE A 87 -2.61 5.78 -31.91
CA ILE A 87 -2.91 4.51 -31.24
C ILE A 87 -3.33 4.78 -29.80
N THR A 88 -4.23 3.94 -29.28
CA THR A 88 -4.62 3.92 -27.86
C THR A 88 -4.07 2.67 -27.20
N LEU A 89 -3.50 2.84 -26.01
CA LEU A 89 -3.01 1.76 -25.15
C LEU A 89 -3.93 1.61 -23.93
N SER A 90 -4.23 0.36 -23.56
CA SER A 90 -5.04 0.03 -22.39
C SER A 90 -4.39 -1.03 -21.50
N GLY A 91 -4.65 -0.98 -20.21
CA GLY A 91 -4.05 -1.85 -19.19
C GLY A 91 -3.76 -1.13 -17.87
N HIS A 92 -3.18 -1.85 -16.91
CA HIS A 92 -3.13 -1.39 -15.52
C HIS A 92 -1.72 -1.22 -14.93
N THR A 93 -0.75 -2.08 -15.31
CA THR A 93 0.63 -1.99 -14.80
C THR A 93 1.51 -1.31 -15.85
N THR A 94 1.79 -0.03 -15.64
CA THR A 94 2.65 0.80 -16.48
C THR A 94 4.12 0.78 -16.08
N HIS A 95 4.50 0.12 -14.98
CA HIS A 95 5.90 0.05 -14.49
C HIS A 95 6.64 1.40 -14.37
N ASN A 96 5.95 2.47 -13.91
CA ASN A 96 6.44 3.86 -13.92
C ASN A 96 6.76 4.41 -15.33
N GLY A 97 6.13 3.85 -16.36
CA GLY A 97 6.42 4.12 -17.76
C GLY A 97 7.63 3.33 -18.26
N GLY A 98 8.52 4.03 -18.95
CA GLY A 98 9.56 3.44 -19.77
C GLY A 98 9.61 4.11 -21.14
N SER A 99 10.21 3.44 -22.12
CA SER A 99 10.32 3.96 -23.48
C SER A 99 9.55 3.08 -24.45
N CYS A 100 8.78 3.70 -25.35
CA CYS A 100 7.97 3.05 -26.36
C CYS A 100 8.41 3.42 -27.78
N GLN A 101 8.10 2.55 -28.74
CA GLN A 101 8.08 2.91 -30.15
C GLN A 101 6.78 2.47 -30.82
N VAL A 102 6.32 3.27 -31.78
CA VAL A 102 5.37 2.85 -32.80
C VAL A 102 6.16 2.68 -34.10
N SER A 103 5.95 1.56 -34.77
CA SER A 103 6.68 1.15 -35.98
C SER A 103 5.74 0.42 -36.94
N MET A 104 6.14 0.25 -38.19
CA MET A 104 5.33 -0.43 -39.18
C MET A 104 6.17 -1.30 -40.12
N SER A 105 5.63 -2.46 -40.48
CA SER A 105 6.15 -3.34 -41.52
C SER A 105 5.24 -3.34 -42.74
N LEU A 106 5.85 -3.33 -43.93
CA LEU A 106 5.20 -3.50 -45.24
C LEU A 106 5.72 -4.75 -45.98
N ASP A 107 6.48 -5.60 -45.31
CA ASP A 107 7.19 -6.77 -45.87
C ASP A 107 6.81 -8.08 -45.17
N GLY A 108 5.61 -8.14 -44.57
CA GLY A 108 5.12 -9.32 -43.83
C GLY A 108 5.71 -9.48 -42.43
N GLY A 109 6.32 -8.43 -41.88
CA GLY A 109 6.92 -8.41 -40.54
C GLY A 109 8.39 -8.80 -40.51
N ASN A 110 9.09 -8.78 -41.65
CA ASN A 110 10.53 -9.03 -41.70
C ASN A 110 11.33 -7.81 -41.20
N THR A 111 10.90 -6.60 -41.54
CA THR A 111 11.46 -5.33 -41.04
C THR A 111 10.37 -4.40 -40.51
N PHE A 112 10.66 -3.68 -39.43
CA PHE A 112 9.73 -2.73 -38.78
C PHE A 112 10.38 -1.36 -38.70
N LYS A 113 9.87 -0.41 -39.49
CA LYS A 113 10.39 0.95 -39.58
C LYS A 113 9.73 1.86 -38.55
N VAL A 114 10.53 2.59 -37.78
CA VAL A 114 10.06 3.44 -36.67
C VAL A 114 9.29 4.65 -37.22
N LEU A 115 8.06 4.85 -36.71
CA LEU A 115 7.20 5.99 -37.02
C LEU A 115 7.20 7.05 -35.89
N ARG A 116 7.35 6.61 -34.63
CA ARG A 116 7.35 7.46 -33.44
C ARG A 116 8.11 6.78 -32.30
N SER A 117 8.94 7.53 -31.57
CA SER A 117 9.53 7.09 -30.30
C SER A 117 9.13 8.02 -29.17
N VAL A 118 8.73 7.45 -28.02
CA VAL A 118 8.48 8.19 -26.78
C VAL A 118 9.45 7.65 -25.73
N ILE A 119 10.37 8.49 -25.26
CA ILE A 119 11.50 8.10 -24.42
C ILE A 119 11.25 8.57 -22.99
N GLY A 120 11.00 7.59 -22.13
CA GLY A 120 10.54 7.80 -20.76
C GLY A 120 9.04 8.07 -20.66
N GLY A 121 8.47 7.76 -19.48
CA GLY A 121 7.07 8.04 -19.15
C GLY A 121 6.01 7.30 -19.98
N CYS A 122 6.40 6.45 -20.94
CA CYS A 122 5.47 5.71 -21.78
C CYS A 122 5.39 4.22 -21.38
N PRO A 123 4.18 3.64 -21.26
CA PRO A 123 2.88 4.30 -21.24
C PRO A 123 2.58 4.95 -19.89
N ALA A 124 1.79 6.03 -19.86
CA ALA A 124 1.49 6.75 -18.61
C ALA A 124 0.28 6.21 -17.82
N GLY A 125 -0.61 5.43 -18.46
CA GLY A 125 -1.84 4.91 -17.83
C GLY A 125 -2.74 4.17 -18.82
N ASP A 126 -3.91 3.73 -18.34
CA ASP A 126 -4.98 3.23 -19.20
C ASP A 126 -5.54 4.35 -20.10
N GLY A 127 -5.87 4.03 -21.35
CA GLY A 127 -6.31 5.00 -22.34
C GLY A 127 -5.19 5.94 -22.85
N TYR A 128 -3.91 5.63 -22.60
CA TYR A 128 -2.79 6.46 -23.05
C TYR A 128 -2.68 6.47 -24.58
N GLN A 129 -2.70 7.65 -25.18
CA GLN A 129 -2.69 7.85 -26.63
C GLN A 129 -1.31 8.26 -27.14
N ILE A 130 -0.89 7.70 -28.27
CA ILE A 130 0.34 8.05 -28.97
C ILE A 130 -0.02 8.49 -30.40
N SER A 131 0.03 9.79 -30.65
CA SER A 131 -0.23 10.40 -31.96
C SER A 131 1.04 10.56 -32.80
N PHE A 132 0.92 10.40 -34.11
CA PHE A 132 1.99 10.61 -35.08
C PHE A 132 1.44 10.80 -36.50
N THR A 133 2.13 11.59 -37.31
CA THR A 133 1.88 11.68 -38.75
C THR A 133 2.45 10.45 -39.45
N LEU A 134 1.64 9.77 -40.27
CA LEU A 134 2.14 8.73 -41.16
C LEU A 134 2.86 9.40 -42.35
N PRO A 135 4.11 9.05 -42.71
CA PRO A 135 4.83 9.72 -43.80
C PRO A 135 4.03 9.74 -45.10
N ASP A 136 4.02 10.88 -45.78
CA ASP A 136 3.33 11.12 -47.05
C ASP A 136 3.82 10.17 -48.16
N ASP A 137 5.09 9.78 -48.11
CA ASP A 137 5.69 8.83 -49.04
C ASP A 137 5.43 7.35 -48.70
N THR A 138 4.74 7.02 -47.59
CA THR A 138 4.45 5.63 -47.18
C THR A 138 3.75 4.87 -48.30
N PRO A 139 4.26 3.69 -48.76
CA PRO A 139 3.60 2.92 -49.81
C PRO A 139 2.22 2.40 -49.40
N SER A 140 1.29 2.37 -50.37
CA SER A 140 -0.01 1.71 -50.21
C SER A 140 0.17 0.22 -49.91
N SER A 141 -0.65 -0.32 -49.02
CA SER A 141 -0.65 -1.75 -48.68
C SER A 141 -2.03 -2.18 -48.18
N ASP A 142 -2.51 -3.33 -48.66
CA ASP A 142 -3.74 -3.93 -48.16
C ASP A 142 -3.53 -4.69 -46.83
N GLN A 143 -2.28 -4.99 -46.44
CA GLN A 143 -1.92 -5.64 -45.18
C GLN A 143 -0.60 -5.05 -44.63
N ALA A 144 -0.63 -3.81 -44.15
CA ALA A 144 0.47 -3.24 -43.36
C ALA A 144 0.36 -3.69 -41.90
N ILE A 145 1.49 -3.99 -41.26
CA ILE A 145 1.52 -4.45 -39.86
C ILE A 145 2.03 -3.30 -39.01
N LEU A 146 1.13 -2.66 -38.25
CA LEU A 146 1.48 -1.67 -37.25
C LEU A 146 1.91 -2.37 -35.97
N ALA A 147 3.02 -1.95 -35.35
CA ALA A 147 3.53 -2.50 -34.11
C ALA A 147 3.82 -1.42 -33.07
N TRP A 148 3.31 -1.63 -31.85
CA TRP A 148 3.74 -0.94 -30.64
C TRP A 148 4.73 -1.82 -29.89
N SER A 149 5.84 -1.24 -29.45
CA SER A 149 6.81 -1.87 -28.54
C SER A 149 7.07 -1.01 -27.31
N TRP A 150 7.47 -1.65 -26.21
CA TRP A 150 7.73 -0.98 -24.93
C TRP A 150 8.78 -1.70 -24.09
N PHE A 151 9.64 -0.90 -23.46
CA PHE A 151 10.63 -1.31 -22.47
C PHE A 151 10.33 -0.60 -21.14
N ASN A 152 10.02 -1.38 -20.12
CA ASN A 152 9.57 -0.92 -18.82
C ASN A 152 10.68 -0.25 -17.99
N ASN A 153 10.34 0.85 -17.30
CA ASN A 153 11.27 1.50 -16.38
C ASN A 153 11.54 0.61 -15.14
N LEU A 154 10.48 0.24 -14.41
CA LEU A 154 10.55 -0.59 -13.19
C LEU A 154 10.26 -2.08 -13.47
N GLY A 155 10.92 -3.00 -12.76
CA GLY A 155 10.67 -4.45 -12.86
C GLY A 155 11.73 -5.22 -13.66
N ASN A 156 11.41 -6.46 -14.07
CA ASN A 156 12.30 -7.28 -14.91
C ASN A 156 12.71 -6.54 -16.19
N ARG A 157 13.90 -6.79 -16.74
CA ARG A 157 14.29 -6.23 -18.04
C ARG A 157 13.62 -7.01 -19.16
N GLU A 158 12.55 -6.46 -19.71
CA GLU A 158 11.66 -7.13 -20.66
C GLU A 158 11.45 -6.29 -21.94
N MET A 159 10.85 -6.88 -22.96
CA MET A 159 10.38 -6.19 -24.17
C MET A 159 8.95 -6.62 -24.44
N TYR A 160 8.04 -5.66 -24.53
CA TYR A 160 6.65 -5.88 -24.91
C TYR A 160 6.50 -5.52 -26.39
N MET A 161 5.68 -6.29 -27.13
CA MET A 161 5.34 -5.98 -28.52
C MET A 161 3.92 -6.44 -28.85
N ASN A 162 3.14 -5.56 -29.47
CA ASN A 162 1.79 -5.84 -29.96
C ASN A 162 1.66 -5.37 -31.40
N CYS A 163 0.96 -6.13 -32.24
CA CYS A 163 0.83 -5.81 -33.66
C CYS A 163 -0.61 -5.94 -34.15
N ALA A 164 -1.07 -4.99 -34.97
CA ALA A 164 -2.36 -4.99 -35.66
C ALA A 164 -2.15 -4.87 -37.17
N VAL A 165 -3.07 -5.40 -37.97
CA VAL A 165 -3.05 -5.24 -39.44
C VAL A 165 -3.96 -4.09 -39.83
N ILE A 166 -3.44 -3.18 -40.64
CA ILE A 166 -4.13 -2.00 -41.16
C ILE A 166 -3.94 -1.90 -42.67
N LYS A 167 -4.83 -1.17 -43.33
CA LYS A 167 -4.73 -0.84 -44.75
C LYS A 167 -4.20 0.58 -44.91
N ILE A 168 -3.20 0.76 -45.78
CA ILE A 168 -2.66 2.07 -46.15
C ILE A 168 -3.19 2.50 -47.51
N GLY A 169 -3.95 3.59 -47.52
CA GLY A 169 -4.43 4.30 -48.71
C GLY A 169 -3.52 5.46 -49.14
N ASN A 170 -3.73 5.92 -50.38
CA ASN A 170 -3.08 7.12 -50.97
C ASN A 170 -1.54 7.16 -50.89
N GLY A 171 -0.88 6.00 -50.91
CA GLY A 171 0.54 5.89 -50.62
C GLY A 171 1.51 6.37 -51.72
N GLY A 172 2.73 6.67 -51.30
CA GLY A 172 3.82 7.20 -52.13
C GLY A 172 4.96 6.21 -52.44
N SER A 173 6.15 6.76 -52.72
CA SER A 173 7.30 6.01 -53.25
C SER A 173 8.03 5.11 -52.24
N GLY A 174 7.90 5.39 -50.94
CA GLY A 174 8.48 4.66 -49.82
C GLY A 174 9.98 4.83 -49.59
N ASN A 175 10.63 5.79 -50.25
CA ASN A 175 12.06 6.02 -50.08
C ASN A 175 12.42 6.57 -48.69
N ASN A 176 11.67 7.55 -48.18
CA ASN A 176 11.88 8.13 -46.85
C ASN A 176 11.36 7.16 -45.76
N PHE A 177 10.19 6.53 -45.97
CA PHE A 177 9.70 5.48 -45.08
C PHE A 177 10.72 4.34 -44.89
N ARG A 178 11.32 3.82 -45.97
CA ARG A 178 12.34 2.74 -45.89
C ARG A 178 13.67 3.22 -45.28
N ALA A 179 13.95 4.53 -45.32
CA ALA A 179 15.14 5.14 -44.73
C ALA A 179 15.02 5.40 -43.22
N GLN A 180 13.84 5.24 -42.62
CA GLN A 180 13.70 5.24 -41.16
C GLN A 180 14.50 4.08 -40.53
N PRO A 181 14.95 4.23 -39.27
CA PRO A 181 15.63 3.14 -38.58
C PRO A 181 14.67 1.98 -38.30
N ASP A 182 15.26 0.80 -38.12
CA ASP A 182 14.54 -0.36 -37.64
C ASP A 182 14.19 -0.23 -36.15
N ILE A 183 13.16 -0.96 -35.72
CA ILE A 183 12.69 -0.97 -34.33
C ILE A 183 13.80 -1.43 -33.37
N PHE A 184 13.97 -0.73 -32.26
CA PHE A 184 14.95 -1.08 -31.24
C PHE A 184 14.57 -2.38 -30.52
N ARG A 185 15.57 -3.25 -30.32
CA ARG A 185 15.42 -4.58 -29.70
C ARG A 185 16.43 -4.76 -28.57
N ALA A 186 15.94 -5.11 -27.40
CA ALA A 186 16.74 -5.50 -26.24
C ALA A 186 15.97 -6.58 -25.44
N ASN A 187 16.65 -7.27 -24.54
CA ASN A 187 16.07 -8.25 -23.62
C ASN A 187 15.44 -9.50 -24.31
N VAL A 188 15.65 -9.68 -25.63
CA VAL A 188 15.09 -10.76 -26.46
C VAL A 188 16.18 -11.69 -27.01
N GLY A 189 17.11 -12.10 -26.16
CA GLY A 189 18.21 -13.01 -26.51
C GLY A 189 19.30 -12.44 -27.43
N ASN A 190 19.20 -11.17 -27.83
CA ASN A 190 20.03 -10.55 -28.87
C ASN A 190 21.33 -9.86 -28.38
N GLY A 191 21.80 -10.17 -27.16
CA GLY A 191 23.00 -9.54 -26.58
C GLY A 191 22.81 -8.13 -26.00
N CYS A 192 21.83 -7.36 -26.50
CA CYS A 192 21.46 -6.04 -25.97
C CYS A 192 20.50 -6.11 -24.77
N ARG A 193 20.71 -5.25 -23.76
CA ARG A 193 19.93 -5.21 -22.51
C ARG A 193 19.63 -3.78 -22.06
N THR A 194 18.42 -3.55 -21.54
CA THR A 194 18.09 -2.28 -20.86
C THR A 194 18.62 -2.26 -19.42
N VAL A 195 18.89 -1.07 -18.87
CA VAL A 195 19.37 -0.88 -17.49
C VAL A 195 18.20 -0.96 -16.51
N ASP A 196 18.42 -1.46 -15.29
CA ASP A 196 17.40 -1.58 -14.24
C ASP A 196 16.95 -0.22 -13.69
N ASN A 197 15.65 -0.07 -13.45
CA ASN A 197 15.02 1.11 -12.80
C ASN A 197 15.28 2.45 -13.53
N ALA A 198 15.38 2.40 -14.85
CA ALA A 198 15.60 3.57 -15.69
C ALA A 198 14.87 3.43 -17.03
N ASP A 199 14.47 4.55 -17.62
CA ASP A 199 13.98 4.61 -18.99
C ASP A 199 15.15 4.34 -19.95
N VAL A 200 14.95 3.54 -20.99
CA VAL A 200 16.00 3.31 -21.99
C VAL A 200 16.07 4.49 -22.97
N MET A 201 17.25 5.09 -23.08
CA MET A 201 17.62 6.05 -24.12
C MET A 201 17.81 5.28 -25.43
N ILE A 202 16.76 5.22 -26.25
CA ILE A 202 16.76 4.44 -27.50
C ILE A 202 17.83 4.99 -28.45
N PRO A 203 18.82 4.19 -28.92
CA PRO A 203 19.95 4.70 -29.72
C PRO A 203 19.57 5.25 -31.10
N ASN A 204 18.59 4.63 -31.78
CA ASN A 204 18.10 5.03 -33.10
C ASN A 204 16.58 5.31 -33.06
N PRO A 205 16.15 6.43 -32.47
CA PRO A 205 14.73 6.68 -32.19
C PRO A 205 13.92 7.18 -33.40
N GLY A 206 14.54 7.37 -34.57
CA GLY A 206 13.89 7.90 -35.79
C GLY A 206 13.80 9.42 -35.80
N SER A 207 13.13 9.98 -36.82
CA SER A 207 12.98 11.43 -36.98
C SER A 207 11.87 12.06 -36.13
N ASN A 208 10.98 11.23 -35.56
CA ASN A 208 9.81 11.68 -34.78
C ASN A 208 9.91 11.16 -33.34
N VAL A 209 10.45 12.00 -32.44
CA VAL A 209 10.85 11.60 -31.09
C VAL A 209 10.31 12.58 -30.06
N GLU A 210 9.89 12.06 -28.91
CA GLU A 210 9.59 12.85 -27.72
C GLU A 210 10.40 12.32 -26.54
N LEU A 211 11.14 13.20 -25.88
CA LEU A 211 11.93 12.91 -24.70
C LEU A 211 11.19 13.43 -23.47
N VAL A 212 10.47 12.55 -22.78
CA VAL A 212 9.73 12.87 -21.54
C VAL A 212 10.67 12.78 -20.33
N SER A 213 11.57 11.80 -20.32
CA SER A 213 12.53 11.59 -19.23
C SER A 213 13.92 12.10 -19.60
N SER A 214 14.37 13.15 -18.90
CA SER A 214 15.74 13.68 -19.03
C SER A 214 16.81 12.79 -18.36
N ASN A 215 16.40 11.73 -17.67
CA ASN A 215 17.29 10.77 -17.01
C ASN A 215 17.34 9.40 -17.71
N ALA A 216 16.83 9.30 -18.95
CA ALA A 216 16.91 8.07 -19.74
C ALA A 216 18.39 7.68 -19.97
N VAL A 217 18.71 6.39 -19.83
CA VAL A 217 20.09 5.87 -19.88
C VAL A 217 20.31 4.97 -21.09
N PRO A 218 21.50 5.00 -21.72
CA PRO A 218 21.78 4.12 -22.85
C PRO A 218 21.69 2.64 -22.45
N PRO A 219 21.26 1.75 -23.37
CA PRO A 219 21.28 0.32 -23.13
C PRO A 219 22.71 -0.23 -23.08
N THR A 220 22.85 -1.48 -22.66
CA THR A 220 24.13 -2.15 -22.37
C THR A 220 24.26 -3.48 -23.10
N GLY A 221 25.49 -3.92 -23.37
CA GLY A 221 25.77 -5.12 -24.16
C GLY A 221 25.84 -4.82 -25.66
N ASP A 222 25.58 -5.83 -26.48
CA ASP A 222 25.73 -5.77 -27.94
C ASP A 222 24.53 -5.06 -28.60
N CYS A 223 24.38 -3.77 -28.30
CA CYS A 223 23.31 -2.92 -28.81
C CYS A 223 23.69 -2.19 -30.10
N GLU A 224 22.69 -1.98 -30.96
CA GLU A 224 22.84 -1.19 -32.18
C GLU A 224 23.33 0.23 -31.87
N SER A 225 24.45 0.61 -32.47
CA SER A 225 25.11 1.90 -32.22
C SER A 225 24.47 2.99 -33.08
N GLY A 226 23.71 3.90 -32.46
CA GLY A 226 23.12 5.05 -33.14
C GLY A 226 24.04 6.29 -33.15
N PRO A 227 23.99 7.13 -34.20
CA PRO A 227 24.73 8.38 -34.25
C PRO A 227 23.99 9.46 -33.44
N GLY A 228 24.30 9.59 -32.14
CA GLY A 228 23.50 10.48 -31.27
C GLY A 228 24.10 10.95 -29.94
N ALA A 229 25.35 10.60 -29.60
CA ALA A 229 26.04 11.18 -28.45
C ALA A 229 27.02 12.27 -28.92
N GLN A 230 26.50 13.43 -29.32
CA GLN A 230 27.30 14.63 -29.60
C GLN A 230 26.96 15.75 -28.63
N GLU A 231 27.98 16.23 -27.91
CA GLU A 231 27.91 17.44 -27.09
C GLU A 231 27.62 18.68 -27.95
N PRO A 232 26.97 19.72 -27.39
CA PRO A 232 26.61 20.91 -28.15
C PRO A 232 27.82 21.83 -28.43
N GLY A 233 28.41 21.64 -29.62
CA GLY A 233 28.87 22.76 -30.46
C GLY A 233 30.33 23.23 -30.31
N GLY A 234 31.16 22.86 -31.28
CA GLY A 234 32.42 23.53 -31.60
C GLY A 234 32.73 23.33 -33.09
N SER A 235 32.63 24.40 -33.89
CA SER A 235 32.97 24.36 -35.31
C SER A 235 34.48 24.44 -35.53
N ASP A 236 35.06 23.58 -36.37
CA ASP A 236 35.41 23.96 -37.75
C ASP A 236 36.36 22.98 -38.47
N SER A 237 36.11 22.83 -39.78
CA SER A 237 37.09 22.63 -40.85
C SER A 237 38.01 21.38 -40.88
N ASN A 238 37.65 20.48 -41.80
CA ASN A 238 38.43 20.15 -43.03
C ASN A 238 39.39 18.94 -43.09
N SER A 239 39.19 18.15 -44.16
CA SER A 239 40.17 17.40 -44.97
C SER A 239 41.04 16.28 -44.36
N GLY A 240 41.02 15.09 -44.99
CA GLY A 240 42.03 14.04 -44.71
C GLY A 240 41.70 12.63 -45.22
N SER A 241 41.58 12.42 -46.54
CA SER A 241 41.46 11.09 -47.15
C SER A 241 42.72 10.23 -46.93
N GLY A 242 42.56 8.93 -46.64
CA GLY A 242 43.68 7.98 -46.62
C GLY A 242 43.23 6.54 -46.40
N SER A 243 43.53 5.64 -47.35
CA SER A 243 43.03 4.28 -47.40
C SER A 243 44.00 3.20 -46.87
N SER A 244 43.42 2.03 -46.59
CA SER A 244 43.96 0.68 -46.86
C SER A 244 45.14 0.11 -46.06
N SER A 245 44.86 -1.06 -45.48
CA SER A 245 45.64 -2.32 -45.50
C SER A 245 46.94 -2.47 -44.71
N GLY A 246 47.07 -3.66 -44.08
CA GLY A 246 48.34 -4.41 -44.12
C GLY A 246 48.80 -5.03 -42.79
N CYS A 247 48.81 -6.36 -42.74
CA CYS A 247 49.42 -7.18 -41.68
C CYS A 247 50.91 -6.85 -41.43
N GLY A 248 51.40 -7.08 -40.21
CA GLY A 248 52.84 -7.11 -39.92
C GLY A 248 53.17 -7.52 -38.48
N SER A 249 53.65 -8.75 -38.30
CA SER A 249 54.15 -9.28 -37.02
C SER A 249 55.60 -8.84 -36.71
N GLY A 250 55.98 -8.78 -35.42
CA GLY A 250 57.37 -8.57 -35.01
C GLY A 250 57.60 -8.75 -33.50
N GLN A 251 58.44 -9.73 -33.14
CA GLN A 251 58.92 -9.98 -31.77
C GLN A 251 60.24 -9.23 -31.50
N VAL A 252 60.49 -8.80 -30.24
CA VAL A 252 61.79 -8.74 -29.52
C VAL A 252 61.44 -8.67 -28.01
N SER A 253 61.70 -9.62 -27.10
CA SER A 253 62.95 -10.20 -26.51
C SER A 253 63.57 -9.39 -25.34
N GLY A 254 63.97 -10.11 -24.27
CA GLY A 254 64.68 -9.60 -23.06
C GLY A 254 63.79 -9.58 -21.81
N VAL A 255 63.82 -10.50 -20.84
CA VAL A 255 64.89 -11.27 -20.14
C VAL A 255 65.73 -10.42 -19.18
N GLY A 256 65.72 -10.81 -17.90
CA GLY A 256 66.50 -10.25 -16.78
C GLY A 256 66.10 -10.92 -15.46
N GLU A 257 66.88 -11.92 -15.03
CA GLU A 257 66.62 -12.78 -13.86
C GLU A 257 67.30 -12.28 -12.56
N ASP A 258 67.29 -13.16 -11.53
CA ASP A 258 67.97 -13.14 -10.23
C ASP A 258 67.25 -12.37 -9.11
N GLY A 259 66.98 -12.92 -7.92
CA GLY A 259 67.33 -14.18 -7.22
C GLY A 259 66.89 -13.98 -5.73
N ASN A 260 66.94 -14.93 -4.79
CA ASN A 260 67.47 -16.28 -4.76
C ASN A 260 66.91 -17.06 -3.53
N VAL A 261 66.81 -18.39 -3.62
CA VAL A 261 67.21 -19.40 -2.58
C VAL A 261 66.34 -19.54 -1.29
N THR A 262 65.37 -20.50 -1.28
CA THR A 262 65.42 -21.89 -0.71
C THR A 262 65.33 -22.00 0.83
N TRP A 263 64.60 -22.95 1.43
CA TRP A 263 64.75 -24.41 1.28
C TRP A 263 63.56 -25.28 1.79
N LEU A 264 63.29 -26.40 1.08
CA LEU A 264 62.81 -27.75 1.52
C LEU A 264 61.52 -27.89 2.38
N ARG A 265 60.71 -28.96 2.29
CA ARG A 265 60.39 -30.03 1.31
C ARG A 265 59.02 -30.59 1.80
N ALA A 266 57.93 -30.54 1.05
CA ALA A 266 57.55 -31.48 -0.02
C ALA A 266 57.33 -32.94 0.42
N ILE A 267 56.05 -33.35 0.51
CA ILE A 267 55.52 -34.52 -0.21
C ILE A 267 54.23 -34.09 -0.94
N ARG A 268 54.12 -34.53 -2.20
CA ARG A 268 53.03 -34.41 -3.20
C ARG A 268 52.80 -35.84 -3.74
N PRO A 269 51.91 -36.13 -4.72
CA PRO A 269 50.91 -35.30 -5.41
C PRO A 269 49.50 -35.94 -5.51
N GLY A 270 48.55 -35.22 -6.13
CA GLY A 270 47.26 -35.75 -6.59
C GLY A 270 46.40 -34.67 -7.27
N CYS A 271 46.50 -34.57 -8.61
CA CYS A 271 45.83 -33.61 -9.51
C CYS A 271 44.29 -33.52 -9.35
N ALA A 272 43.56 -32.48 -9.78
CA ALA A 272 43.86 -31.12 -10.31
C ALA A 272 42.57 -30.27 -10.12
N LEU A 273 42.58 -29.05 -9.56
CA LEU A 273 43.07 -27.74 -10.06
C LEU A 273 42.15 -27.13 -11.16
N ILE A 274 41.41 -26.02 -10.94
CA ILE A 274 41.75 -24.58 -10.65
C ILE A 274 41.83 -23.77 -11.98
N SER A 275 41.54 -22.46 -12.14
CA SER A 275 41.45 -21.22 -11.30
C SER A 275 40.27 -20.34 -11.79
N SER A 276 39.62 -19.39 -11.09
CA SER A 276 39.89 -18.44 -9.98
C SER A 276 40.25 -16.98 -10.38
N ARG A 277 39.42 -16.05 -9.89
CA ARG A 277 39.64 -14.68 -9.38
C ARG A 277 40.91 -13.88 -9.73
N HIS A 278 40.73 -12.55 -9.76
CA HIS A 278 41.65 -11.63 -9.10
C HIS A 278 40.91 -10.60 -8.23
N ASP A 279 41.51 -10.24 -7.11
CA ASP A 279 41.11 -9.23 -6.12
C ASP A 279 42.33 -8.32 -5.87
N SER A 280 42.15 -7.04 -5.53
CA SER A 280 43.16 -6.22 -4.84
C SER A 280 42.60 -4.92 -4.26
N VAL A 281 43.19 -4.45 -3.16
CA VAL A 281 42.61 -3.51 -2.18
C VAL A 281 43.58 -2.36 -1.89
N TYR A 282 43.06 -1.15 -1.58
CA TYR A 282 43.79 -0.17 -0.74
C TYR A 282 42.86 0.64 0.20
N ARG A 283 43.49 1.33 1.16
CA ARG A 283 42.97 1.90 2.44
C ARG A 283 43.61 3.31 2.62
N ILE A 284 43.17 4.28 3.44
CA ILE A 284 42.26 4.43 4.60
C ILE A 284 41.70 5.89 4.55
N TYR A 285 40.53 6.28 5.08
CA TYR A 285 40.34 6.92 6.41
C TYR A 285 38.90 7.43 6.62
N PHE A 286 38.44 7.50 7.89
CA PHE A 286 37.16 8.07 8.33
C PHE A 286 37.26 9.56 8.71
N LYS A 287 36.26 10.38 8.33
CA LYS A 287 35.51 11.28 9.26
C LYS A 287 34.22 11.84 8.62
N PRO A 288 33.16 12.14 9.40
CA PRO A 288 31.82 12.43 8.88
C PRO A 288 31.49 13.93 8.80
N SER A 289 30.46 14.30 8.02
CA SER A 289 29.77 15.60 8.11
C SER A 289 28.28 15.50 7.77
N ASN A 290 27.47 16.19 8.57
CA ASN A 290 26.01 16.17 8.65
C ASN A 290 25.24 16.82 7.47
N SER A 291 23.90 16.70 7.58
CA SER A 291 22.82 17.55 7.05
C SER A 291 22.49 17.43 5.56
N CYS A 292 21.27 17.08 5.14
CA CYS A 292 19.88 17.45 5.52
C CYS A 292 19.34 18.67 4.76
N PHE A 293 18.09 18.52 4.29
CA PHE A 293 17.26 19.47 3.54
C PHE A 293 17.78 19.83 2.14
N GLY A 294 16.91 20.00 1.14
CA GLY A 294 15.45 19.87 1.14
C GLY A 294 14.90 20.51 -0.11
N GLY A 295 13.96 19.85 -0.80
CA GLY A 295 13.28 20.47 -1.94
C GLY A 295 12.26 21.52 -1.47
N MET A 296 12.00 22.51 -2.31
CA MET A 296 10.65 23.06 -2.44
C MET A 296 10.44 23.70 -3.80
N ASN A 297 9.22 23.49 -4.30
CA ASN A 297 8.69 23.89 -5.59
C ASN A 297 8.77 25.40 -5.85
N GLU A 298 8.66 25.77 -7.13
CA GLU A 298 7.93 26.99 -7.48
C GLU A 298 7.16 26.78 -8.80
N GLN A 299 5.86 27.12 -8.80
CA GLN A 299 5.11 27.37 -10.03
C GLN A 299 4.22 28.60 -9.82
N GLN A 300 4.33 29.52 -10.80
CA GLN A 300 3.33 30.44 -11.36
C GLN A 300 3.92 31.85 -11.52
N ARG A 301 3.74 32.59 -12.63
CA ARG A 301 3.37 32.33 -14.03
C ARG A 301 3.39 33.73 -14.72
N LYS A 302 3.81 33.78 -15.99
CA LYS A 302 3.41 34.76 -17.05
C LYS A 302 4.00 36.20 -17.14
N GLN A 303 4.92 36.34 -18.11
CA GLN A 303 4.85 37.25 -19.31
C GLN A 303 5.01 38.79 -19.16
N PRO A 304 5.30 39.56 -20.27
CA PRO A 304 5.52 39.19 -21.69
C PRO A 304 6.84 39.70 -22.35
N LEU A 305 7.01 39.41 -23.65
CA LEU A 305 8.18 39.70 -24.50
C LEU A 305 8.34 41.18 -24.93
N LYS A 306 9.55 41.58 -25.38
CA LYS A 306 9.77 42.23 -26.71
C LYS A 306 11.25 42.47 -27.15
N ASN A 307 11.44 42.29 -28.46
CA ASN A 307 12.40 42.92 -29.39
C ASN A 307 13.87 42.45 -29.50
N MET A 308 14.42 42.65 -30.71
CA MET A 308 15.55 41.96 -31.33
C MET A 308 16.68 42.92 -31.76
N GLN A 309 17.93 42.41 -31.79
CA GLN A 309 19.00 42.68 -32.80
C GLN A 309 19.52 44.13 -33.00
N PRO A 310 20.59 44.37 -33.81
CA PRO A 310 21.92 43.72 -33.73
C PRO A 310 23.10 44.74 -33.74
N LEU A 311 24.33 44.20 -33.86
CA LEU A 311 25.65 44.85 -33.68
C LEU A 311 26.07 45.86 -34.77
N ARG A 312 27.00 46.79 -34.42
CA ARG A 312 28.04 47.39 -35.30
C ARG A 312 29.23 47.97 -34.47
N PRO A 313 30.41 48.31 -35.05
CA PRO A 313 31.68 47.74 -34.57
C PRO A 313 32.73 48.74 -34.04
N LEU A 314 33.85 48.20 -33.55
CA LEU A 314 35.01 48.91 -32.98
C LEU A 314 35.94 49.56 -34.04
N LEU A 315 36.65 50.60 -33.61
CA LEU A 315 37.87 51.15 -34.24
C LEU A 315 38.98 51.30 -33.18
N PRO A 316 40.27 51.34 -33.56
CA PRO A 316 41.39 50.95 -32.69
C PRO A 316 42.16 52.10 -32.04
N ALA A 317 43.05 51.76 -31.10
CA ALA A 317 43.97 52.67 -30.41
C ALA A 317 45.40 52.61 -30.98
N GLN A 318 46.21 53.64 -30.68
CA GLN A 318 47.66 53.66 -30.89
C GLN A 318 48.39 54.01 -29.58
N ASP A 319 49.33 53.14 -29.17
CA ASP A 319 50.76 53.40 -28.92
C ASP A 319 51.20 54.76 -28.30
N SER A 320 52.15 54.85 -27.36
CA SER A 320 53.20 53.87 -26.97
C SER A 320 53.99 54.26 -25.69
N ALA A 321 54.80 53.30 -25.21
CA ALA A 321 56.12 53.44 -24.55
C ALA A 321 56.25 53.99 -23.10
N ALA A 322 56.59 53.09 -22.16
CA ALA A 322 57.91 52.97 -21.49
C ALA A 322 57.87 52.58 -19.98
N GLU A 323 58.59 51.51 -19.65
CA GLU A 323 58.89 50.94 -18.31
C GLU A 323 60.09 51.68 -17.61
N PRO A 324 60.64 51.31 -16.41
CA PRO A 324 60.48 50.07 -15.61
C PRO A 324 60.41 50.19 -14.05
N ALA A 325 60.17 49.08 -13.35
CA ALA A 325 61.00 48.51 -12.25
C ALA A 325 60.21 47.56 -11.31
N LYS A 326 60.85 46.49 -10.83
CA LYS A 326 60.23 45.41 -10.03
C LYS A 326 60.31 45.65 -8.51
N PHE A 327 59.25 45.28 -7.79
CA PHE A 327 59.29 44.77 -6.40
C PHE A 327 58.11 43.80 -6.16
N ASP A 328 58.20 42.98 -5.11
CA ASP A 328 57.54 41.66 -5.02
C ASP A 328 56.00 41.65 -4.95
N ASN A 329 55.39 40.75 -5.73
CA ASN A 329 53.95 40.48 -5.70
C ASN A 329 53.61 39.30 -4.77
N LEU A 330 53.21 39.59 -3.54
CA LEU A 330 52.45 38.64 -2.71
C LEU A 330 50.95 38.70 -3.05
N PRO A 331 50.27 37.56 -3.30
CA PRO A 331 48.89 37.55 -3.77
C PRO A 331 47.89 38.06 -2.72
N ARG A 332 47.29 39.22 -3.00
CA ARG A 332 46.29 39.87 -2.14
C ARG A 332 44.99 39.06 -2.12
N LYS A 333 44.72 38.35 -1.02
CA LYS A 333 43.51 37.52 -0.83
C LYS A 333 42.24 38.32 -1.12
N ARG A 334 41.36 37.79 -2.00
CA ARG A 334 40.01 38.33 -2.21
C ARG A 334 39.24 38.31 -0.88
N PRO A 335 38.58 39.42 -0.46
CA PRO A 335 37.82 39.44 0.78
C PRO A 335 36.62 38.48 0.70
N ARG A 336 36.34 37.76 1.80
CA ARG A 336 35.24 36.79 1.88
C ARG A 336 33.88 37.50 1.75
N PRO A 337 32.89 36.91 1.05
CA PRO A 337 31.55 37.48 0.96
C PRO A 337 30.88 37.54 2.33
N VAL A 338 30.28 38.69 2.66
CA VAL A 338 29.59 38.92 3.93
C VAL A 338 28.20 38.30 3.89
N GLN A 339 27.98 37.22 4.64
CA GLN A 339 26.72 36.45 4.63
C GLN A 339 25.48 37.23 5.10
N ALA A 340 25.65 38.27 5.92
CA ALA A 340 24.55 39.13 6.37
C ALA A 340 25.03 40.56 6.64
N ALA A 341 24.40 41.55 6.01
CA ALA A 341 24.64 42.97 6.27
C ALA A 341 23.87 43.47 7.51
N CYS A 342 24.44 44.43 8.25
CA CYS A 342 23.75 45.07 9.38
C CYS A 342 22.52 45.87 8.94
N ASN A 343 21.60 46.12 9.87
CA ASN A 343 20.34 46.83 9.63
C ASN A 343 20.56 48.23 9.01
N ALA A 344 21.55 48.98 9.49
CA ALA A 344 21.85 50.32 8.99
C ALA A 344 22.39 50.32 7.55
N CYS A 345 23.32 49.42 7.22
CA CYS A 345 23.80 49.27 5.85
C CYS A 345 22.70 48.75 4.91
N ARG A 346 21.85 47.84 5.38
CA ARG A 346 20.71 47.31 4.59
C ARG A 346 19.69 48.40 4.27
N LYS A 347 19.24 49.18 5.27
CA LYS A 347 18.31 50.30 5.07
C LYS A 347 18.85 51.34 4.08
N ARG A 348 20.17 51.53 4.05
CA ARG A 348 20.86 52.50 3.17
C ARG A 348 21.39 51.90 1.85
N LYS A 349 21.11 50.61 1.57
CA LYS A 349 21.64 49.86 0.41
C LYS A 349 23.16 49.97 0.22
N SER A 350 23.93 50.17 1.29
CA SER A 350 25.39 50.31 1.25
C SER A 350 26.10 48.97 1.48
N ARG A 351 27.24 48.74 0.81
CA ARG A 351 28.05 47.53 1.02
C ARG A 351 28.52 47.44 2.48
N CYS A 352 28.06 46.42 3.20
CA CYS A 352 28.47 46.17 4.58
C CYS A 352 29.75 45.33 4.60
N THR A 353 30.74 45.73 5.39
CA THR A 353 32.03 45.03 5.51
C THR A 353 32.02 43.88 6.52
N GLY A 354 30.96 43.76 7.32
CA GLY A 354 30.65 42.54 8.09
C GLY A 354 31.29 42.42 9.46
N GLU A 355 32.15 43.36 9.87
CA GLU A 355 32.76 43.35 11.20
C GLU A 355 31.72 43.61 12.31
N ARG A 356 31.97 43.03 13.48
CA ARG A 356 31.10 43.11 14.67
C ARG A 356 31.94 43.56 15.87
N PRO A 357 31.40 44.39 16.79
CA PRO A 357 30.00 44.82 16.87
C PRO A 357 29.58 45.87 15.82
N THR A 358 30.53 46.61 15.25
CA THR A 358 30.25 47.68 14.27
C THR A 358 31.08 47.49 13.01
N CYS A 359 30.43 47.50 11.84
CA CYS A 359 31.14 47.43 10.56
C CYS A 359 31.79 48.77 10.19
N SER A 360 32.89 48.74 9.45
CA SER A 360 33.67 49.94 9.10
C SER A 360 32.84 51.07 8.47
N VAL A 361 31.85 50.74 7.64
CA VAL A 361 30.94 51.71 7.00
C VAL A 361 30.02 52.40 8.02
N CYS A 362 29.57 51.68 9.05
CA CYS A 362 28.79 52.27 10.14
C CYS A 362 29.67 53.03 11.13
N LEU A 363 30.91 52.59 11.35
CA LEU A 363 31.90 53.27 12.18
C LEU A 363 32.26 54.65 11.60
N TYR A 364 32.64 54.69 10.32
CA TYR A 364 32.97 55.93 9.60
C TYR A 364 31.78 56.90 9.57
N ARG A 365 30.56 56.39 9.39
CA ARG A 365 29.33 57.20 9.34
C ARG A 365 28.70 57.48 10.71
N ARG A 366 29.37 57.12 11.82
CA ARG A 366 28.88 57.28 13.22
C ARG A 366 27.40 56.86 13.40
N SER A 367 27.01 55.75 12.79
CA SER A 367 25.62 55.26 12.78
C SER A 367 25.48 53.95 13.55
N SER A 368 24.43 53.83 14.37
CA SER A 368 24.15 52.60 15.13
C SER A 368 24.16 51.36 14.24
N CYS A 369 25.01 50.39 14.58
CA CYS A 369 25.29 49.21 13.80
C CYS A 369 24.68 47.97 14.48
N GLU A 370 23.47 47.62 14.08
CA GLU A 370 22.75 46.50 14.67
C GLU A 370 22.70 45.31 13.69
N TYR A 371 23.01 44.11 14.19
CA TYR A 371 22.89 42.86 13.45
C TYR A 371 21.81 41.98 14.08
N THR A 372 20.83 41.54 13.28
CA THR A 372 19.76 40.62 13.73
C THR A 372 20.15 39.13 13.63
N THR A 373 21.33 38.83 13.08
CA THR A 373 21.86 37.46 12.93
C THR A 373 23.09 37.28 13.83
N ARG A 374 23.44 36.05 14.19
CA ARG A 374 24.70 35.67 14.85
C ARG A 374 25.89 35.70 13.85
N PRO A 375 27.15 35.69 14.31
CA PRO A 375 28.30 35.53 13.42
C PRO A 375 28.20 34.20 12.65
N GLY A 376 28.32 34.25 11.32
CA GLY A 376 28.15 33.07 10.45
C GLY A 376 26.70 32.62 10.20
N GLU A 377 25.70 33.33 10.73
CA GLU A 377 24.27 33.03 10.53
C GLU A 377 23.70 33.89 9.37
N SER A 378 23.10 33.23 8.38
CA SER A 378 22.37 33.90 7.30
C SER A 378 21.09 34.55 7.82
N ARG A 379 20.55 35.53 7.09
CA ARG A 379 19.30 36.18 7.50
C ARG A 379 18.11 35.21 7.52
N GLN A 380 18.10 34.21 6.65
CA GLN A 380 17.04 33.19 6.58
C GLN A 380 17.12 32.25 7.79
N GLN A 381 18.34 31.80 8.14
CA GLN A 381 18.60 31.02 9.36
C GLN A 381 18.22 31.78 10.63
N ALA A 382 18.52 33.07 10.73
CA ALA A 382 18.14 33.90 11.88
C ALA A 382 16.61 34.07 12.02
N THR A 383 15.89 34.15 10.89
CA THR A 383 14.41 34.16 10.89
C THR A 383 13.86 32.80 11.31
N SER A 384 14.36 31.68 10.75
CA SER A 384 13.94 30.33 11.15
C SER A 384 14.22 30.05 12.63
N ARG A 385 15.38 30.49 13.15
CA ARG A 385 15.66 30.40 14.59
C ARG A 385 14.65 31.19 15.41
N LYS A 386 14.36 32.46 15.06
CA LYS A 386 13.34 33.24 15.77
C LYS A 386 11.93 32.65 15.63
N HIS A 387 11.60 32.05 14.50
CA HIS A 387 10.31 31.39 14.29
C HIS A 387 10.21 30.16 15.19
N ASN A 388 11.21 29.28 15.21
CA ASN A 388 11.27 28.12 16.10
C ASN A 388 11.30 28.52 17.59
N GLU A 389 11.96 29.64 17.93
CA GLU A 389 12.02 30.21 19.29
C GLU A 389 10.66 30.81 19.74
N VAL A 390 9.83 31.30 18.81
CA VAL A 390 8.45 31.74 19.08
C VAL A 390 7.50 30.55 19.11
N GLN A 391 7.63 29.60 18.17
CA GLN A 391 6.86 28.35 18.13
C GLN A 391 7.04 27.55 19.44
N GLY A 392 8.28 27.43 19.92
CA GLY A 392 8.62 26.77 21.18
C GLY A 392 8.13 27.49 22.43
N ARG A 393 7.82 28.80 22.36
CA ARG A 393 7.17 29.53 23.46
C ARG A 393 5.65 29.38 23.41
N ALA A 394 5.05 29.34 22.23
CA ALA A 394 3.62 29.06 22.05
C ALA A 394 3.25 27.69 22.62
N THR A 395 4.00 26.64 22.28
CA THR A 395 3.74 25.27 22.77
C THR A 395 3.84 25.13 24.29
N ILE A 396 4.75 25.85 24.96
CA ILE A 396 4.85 25.83 26.43
C ILE A 396 3.65 26.51 27.09
N HIS A 397 3.13 27.60 26.50
CA HIS A 397 1.91 28.24 27.01
C HIS A 397 0.66 27.37 26.78
N GLU A 398 0.60 26.65 25.66
CA GLU A 398 -0.44 25.64 25.39
C GLU A 398 -0.37 24.47 26.40
N GLN A 399 0.84 24.01 26.75
CA GLN A 399 1.04 22.98 27.78
C GLN A 399 0.55 23.45 29.16
N VAL A 400 0.86 24.68 29.60
CA VAL A 400 0.31 25.22 30.86
C VAL A 400 -1.23 25.28 30.81
N LEU A 401 -1.82 25.64 29.67
CA LEU A 401 -3.27 25.64 29.50
C LEU A 401 -3.86 24.22 29.54
N ALA A 402 -3.14 23.22 29.03
CA ALA A 402 -3.52 21.81 29.09
C ALA A 402 -3.42 21.26 30.53
N LEU A 403 -2.39 21.64 31.29
CA LEU A 403 -2.27 21.30 32.71
C LEU A 403 -3.47 21.84 33.52
N LEU A 404 -3.86 23.10 33.32
CA LEU A 404 -5.03 23.69 33.98
C LEU A 404 -6.37 23.03 33.59
N LYS A 405 -6.46 22.39 32.42
CA LYS A 405 -7.66 21.66 31.97
C LYS A 405 -7.73 20.22 32.48
N ASN A 406 -6.58 19.58 32.67
CA ASN A 406 -6.49 18.13 32.84
C ASN A 406 -6.08 17.69 34.25
N LEU A 407 -5.50 18.58 35.07
CA LEU A 407 -5.17 18.28 36.45
C LEU A 407 -6.41 18.28 37.36
N PRO A 408 -6.42 17.50 38.46
CA PRO A 408 -7.41 17.63 39.52
C PRO A 408 -7.45 19.06 40.06
N GLU A 409 -8.64 19.52 40.51
CA GLU A 409 -8.90 20.93 40.81
C GLU A 409 -7.94 21.53 41.85
N GLU A 410 -7.55 20.76 42.88
CA GLU A 410 -6.56 21.17 43.89
C GLU A 410 -5.16 21.39 43.29
N ALA A 411 -4.73 20.55 42.34
CA ALA A 411 -3.44 20.70 41.65
C ALA A 411 -3.48 21.80 40.57
N ALA A 412 -4.64 21.99 39.91
CA ALA A 412 -4.87 23.11 39.01
C ALA A 412 -4.85 24.45 39.77
N GLN A 413 -5.38 24.50 41.00
CA GLN A 413 -5.31 25.64 41.92
C GLN A 413 -3.85 26.03 42.20
N ASP A 414 -2.98 25.05 42.45
CA ASP A 414 -1.55 25.25 42.69
C ASP A 414 -0.79 25.77 41.45
N VAL A 415 -1.09 25.24 40.27
CA VAL A 415 -0.59 25.78 39.00
C VAL A 415 -1.04 27.22 38.82
N PHE A 416 -2.31 27.53 39.09
CA PHE A 416 -2.85 28.88 39.02
C PHE A 416 -2.20 29.85 40.03
N GLN A 417 -1.95 29.42 41.27
CA GLN A 417 -1.21 30.21 42.26
C GLN A 417 0.22 30.53 41.79
N ARG A 418 0.91 29.57 41.18
CA ARG A 418 2.27 29.76 40.62
C ARG A 418 2.30 30.72 39.43
N ILE A 419 1.27 30.69 38.57
CA ILE A 419 1.08 31.71 37.52
C ILE A 419 0.90 33.09 38.16
N ARG A 420 0.06 33.21 39.21
CA ARG A 420 -0.15 34.48 39.93
C ARG A 420 1.09 34.98 40.68
N SER A 421 1.98 34.09 41.12
CA SER A 421 3.25 34.46 41.74
C SER A 421 4.33 34.88 40.73
N GLY A 422 4.02 34.88 39.43
CA GLY A 422 4.96 35.28 38.37
C GLY A 422 6.02 34.22 38.02
N ALA A 423 5.76 32.94 38.31
CA ALA A 423 6.64 31.86 37.88
C ALA A 423 6.64 31.71 36.35
N ASP A 424 7.81 31.45 35.75
CA ASP A 424 7.94 31.24 34.31
C ASP A 424 7.21 29.97 33.84
N ALA A 425 6.59 30.02 32.67
CA ALA A 425 5.75 28.94 32.14
C ALA A 425 6.50 27.62 31.94
N ALA A 426 7.76 27.65 31.50
CA ALA A 426 8.57 26.42 31.37
C ALA A 426 8.93 25.85 32.75
N THR A 427 9.14 26.71 33.75
CA THR A 427 9.38 26.31 35.14
C THR A 427 8.14 25.65 35.75
N ILE A 428 6.94 26.14 35.42
CA ILE A 428 5.67 25.54 35.85
C ILE A 428 5.50 24.14 35.23
N VAL A 429 5.67 24.00 33.90
CA VAL A 429 5.58 22.70 33.22
C VAL A 429 6.59 21.70 33.80
N ASN A 430 7.89 22.06 33.83
CA ASN A 430 8.94 21.19 34.35
C ASN A 430 8.71 20.78 35.82
N HIS A 431 8.12 21.65 36.65
CA HIS A 431 7.85 21.32 38.05
C HIS A 431 6.65 20.38 38.20
N VAL A 432 5.62 20.53 37.36
CA VAL A 432 4.49 19.59 37.32
C VAL A 432 4.95 18.25 36.75
N GLU A 433 5.72 18.23 35.67
CA GLU A 433 6.30 16.99 35.10
C GLU A 433 7.23 16.28 36.09
N ALA A 434 8.08 17.00 36.83
CA ALA A 434 8.94 16.42 37.87
C ALA A 434 8.13 15.95 39.09
N GLY A 435 7.07 16.68 39.47
CA GLY A 435 6.15 16.28 40.54
C GLY A 435 5.34 15.04 40.17
N ASP A 436 4.85 14.96 38.93
CA ASP A 436 4.16 13.82 38.35
C ASP A 436 5.10 12.62 38.22
N LEU A 437 6.37 12.80 37.80
CA LEU A 437 7.37 11.73 37.85
C LEU A 437 7.56 11.17 39.26
N LEU A 438 7.68 12.04 40.27
CA LEU A 438 7.87 11.64 41.67
C LEU A 438 6.61 10.98 42.26
N LEU A 439 5.41 11.43 41.87
CA LEU A 439 4.14 10.80 42.23
C LEU A 439 3.95 9.45 41.52
N GLN A 440 4.29 9.33 40.25
CA GLN A 440 4.29 8.06 39.49
C GLN A 440 5.34 7.06 40.00
N MET A 441 6.38 7.53 40.68
CA MET A 441 7.37 6.69 41.37
C MET A 441 6.98 6.33 42.82
N ALA A 442 6.13 7.13 43.47
CA ALA A 442 5.73 6.94 44.88
C ALA A 442 4.36 6.25 45.05
N VAL A 443 3.44 6.48 44.11
CA VAL A 443 2.17 5.77 43.98
C VAL A 443 2.40 4.65 43.00
N ALA A 444 2.02 3.41 43.32
CA ALA A 444 1.87 2.37 42.29
C ALA A 444 0.74 2.84 41.36
N PRO A 445 1.04 3.35 40.15
CA PRO A 445 0.09 4.14 39.40
C PRO A 445 -1.12 3.28 39.06
N GLU A 446 -2.32 3.86 39.03
CA GLU A 446 -3.52 3.12 38.67
C GLU A 446 -3.42 2.70 37.19
N THR A 447 -2.93 1.47 36.93
CA THR A 447 -2.51 1.03 35.58
C THR A 447 -3.69 0.73 34.64
N ARG A 448 -4.84 1.36 34.86
CA ARG A 448 -6.10 1.18 34.14
C ARG A 448 -6.16 2.18 33.00
N LEU A 449 -5.74 1.77 31.82
CA LEU A 449 -5.82 2.57 30.61
C LEU A 449 -7.21 2.41 29.97
N ARG A 450 -7.93 3.53 29.84
CA ARG A 450 -9.24 3.63 29.18
C ARG A 450 -9.24 4.80 28.19
N TYR A 451 -9.93 4.61 27.07
CA TYR A 451 -10.27 5.67 26.11
C TYR A 451 -11.58 6.39 26.50
N ASN A 452 -11.69 7.67 26.17
CA ASN A 452 -12.88 8.47 26.39
C ASN A 452 -13.64 8.67 25.08
N PHE A 453 -14.95 8.43 25.08
CA PHE A 453 -15.78 8.58 23.87
C PHE A 453 -15.68 10.01 23.31
N PRO A 454 -15.57 10.18 21.97
CA PRO A 454 -15.20 11.46 21.36
C PRO A 454 -16.30 12.53 21.35
N TYR A 455 -17.55 12.19 21.71
CA TYR A 455 -18.68 13.14 21.70
C TYR A 455 -19.46 13.17 23.02
N ARG A 456 -19.96 12.02 23.49
CA ARG A 456 -20.58 11.88 24.82
C ARG A 456 -19.80 10.86 25.64
N SER A 457 -19.25 11.29 26.77
CA SER A 457 -18.39 10.50 27.67
C SER A 457 -19.09 9.30 28.33
N GLU A 458 -20.41 9.37 28.44
CA GLU A 458 -21.28 8.37 29.07
C GLU A 458 -21.73 7.28 28.09
N MET A 459 -22.04 6.09 28.64
CA MET A 459 -22.72 5.03 27.89
C MET A 459 -24.22 5.35 27.85
N PRO A 460 -24.86 5.51 26.66
CA PRO A 460 -26.29 5.87 26.63
C PRO A 460 -27.21 4.82 27.28
N GLU A 461 -28.17 5.28 28.07
CA GLU A 461 -29.02 4.46 28.95
C GLU A 461 -29.76 3.33 28.24
N ILE A 462 -30.17 3.54 26.99
CA ILE A 462 -30.84 2.54 26.15
C ILE A 462 -30.03 1.24 25.98
N TYR A 463 -28.69 1.32 26.07
CA TYR A 463 -27.81 0.16 26.01
C TYR A 463 -27.62 -0.51 27.38
N VAL A 464 -27.93 0.16 28.49
CA VAL A 464 -27.72 -0.36 29.85
C VAL A 464 -28.71 -1.47 30.18
N GLN A 465 -29.93 -1.36 29.68
CA GLN A 465 -31.03 -2.28 30.02
C GLN A 465 -30.86 -3.68 29.41
N ASN A 466 -30.87 -4.70 30.27
CA ASN A 466 -30.80 -6.12 29.92
C ASN A 466 -29.63 -6.48 28.97
N ASN A 467 -28.43 -5.98 29.30
CA ASN A 467 -27.25 -6.14 28.45
C ASN A 467 -26.15 -6.99 29.09
N PRO A 468 -25.86 -8.22 28.58
CA PRO A 468 -24.91 -9.12 29.22
C PRO A 468 -23.46 -8.60 29.17
N TYR A 469 -23.13 -7.74 28.21
CA TYR A 469 -21.77 -7.18 28.08
C TYR A 469 -21.47 -6.07 29.08
N LEU A 470 -22.49 -5.50 29.73
CA LEU A 470 -22.31 -4.48 30.78
C LEU A 470 -22.23 -5.10 32.18
N ASN A 471 -22.34 -6.43 32.28
CA ASN A 471 -21.98 -7.22 33.46
C ASN A 471 -20.64 -7.97 33.24
N SER A 472 -19.76 -7.41 32.41
CA SER A 472 -18.48 -7.99 32.03
C SER A 472 -17.30 -7.37 32.77
N PHE A 473 -16.23 -8.13 32.95
CA PHE A 473 -14.99 -7.64 33.58
C PHE A 473 -14.35 -6.49 32.80
N ILE A 474 -14.48 -6.47 31.47
CA ILE A 474 -13.93 -5.39 30.64
C ILE A 474 -14.68 -4.07 30.81
N TYR A 475 -16.02 -4.12 31.02
CA TYR A 475 -16.82 -2.93 31.34
C TYR A 475 -16.61 -2.48 32.79
N GLU A 476 -16.59 -3.41 33.74
CA GLU A 476 -16.28 -3.11 35.15
C GLU A 476 -14.93 -2.40 35.28
N ALA A 477 -13.87 -2.95 34.66
CA ALA A 477 -12.54 -2.35 34.63
C ALA A 477 -12.46 -1.08 33.75
N ALA A 478 -13.52 -0.70 33.05
CA ALA A 478 -13.61 0.54 32.28
C ALA A 478 -14.46 1.61 32.97
N SER A 479 -15.38 1.27 33.89
CA SER A 479 -16.33 2.23 34.46
C SER A 479 -15.65 3.45 35.10
N LEU A 480 -16.18 4.65 34.86
CA LEU A 480 -15.67 5.90 35.44
C LEU A 480 -16.00 6.04 36.94
N TYR A 481 -17.05 5.34 37.40
CA TYR A 481 -17.49 5.37 38.78
C TYR A 481 -17.52 3.94 39.34
N PRO A 482 -16.98 3.69 40.54
CA PRO A 482 -17.33 2.51 41.32
C PRO A 482 -18.84 2.52 41.55
N ALA A 483 -19.52 1.40 41.32
CA ALA A 483 -20.98 1.34 41.47
C ALA A 483 -21.40 1.79 42.88
N HIS A 484 -22.14 2.89 42.97
CA HIS A 484 -22.61 3.44 44.25
C HIS A 484 -23.43 2.39 45.02
N GLY A 485 -22.98 2.05 46.23
CA GLY A 485 -23.84 1.41 47.24
C GLY A 485 -23.61 -0.07 47.57
N GLN A 486 -22.64 -0.78 46.98
CA GLN A 486 -22.30 -2.16 47.40
C GLN A 486 -20.82 -2.38 47.72
N GLY A 487 -20.35 -1.65 48.75
CA GLY A 487 -19.10 -1.95 49.46
C GLY A 487 -17.79 -1.69 48.72
N ARG A 488 -16.67 -1.90 49.43
CA ARG A 488 -15.37 -2.16 48.78
C ARG A 488 -15.50 -3.43 47.92
N PRO A 489 -14.69 -3.63 46.87
CA PRO A 489 -14.77 -4.80 45.99
C PRO A 489 -14.50 -6.11 46.73
N SER A 490 -15.55 -6.70 47.29
CA SER A 490 -15.53 -7.92 48.12
C SER A 490 -15.71 -9.21 47.31
N HIS A 491 -15.66 -9.12 45.97
CA HIS A 491 -15.65 -10.28 45.06
C HIS A 491 -14.31 -10.46 44.32
N ALA A 492 -13.24 -9.79 44.77
CA ALA A 492 -11.86 -10.08 44.37
C ALA A 492 -11.30 -11.38 45.00
N THR A 493 -12.18 -12.34 45.31
CA THR A 493 -11.86 -13.62 45.96
C THR A 493 -12.41 -14.81 45.15
N ALA A 494 -11.91 -14.93 43.91
CA ALA A 494 -12.07 -16.13 43.09
C ALA A 494 -10.87 -16.34 42.13
N GLY A 495 -9.66 -16.49 42.70
CA GLY A 495 -8.56 -17.24 42.05
C GLY A 495 -7.83 -16.64 40.84
N GLY A 496 -8.10 -15.40 40.43
CA GLY A 496 -7.32 -14.73 39.38
C GLY A 496 -6.00 -14.15 39.93
N SER A 497 -4.86 -14.54 39.37
CA SER A 497 -3.57 -13.88 39.66
C SER A 497 -3.57 -12.43 39.16
N GLN A 498 -2.63 -11.63 39.68
CA GLN A 498 -2.38 -10.23 39.28
C GLN A 498 -2.16 -10.07 37.75
N GLU A 499 -1.84 -11.18 37.07
CA GLU A 499 -1.54 -11.26 35.64
C GLU A 499 -2.83 -11.22 34.80
N LEU A 500 -3.90 -11.92 35.23
CA LEU A 500 -5.21 -11.92 34.55
C LEU A 500 -5.81 -10.51 34.49
N GLN A 501 -5.57 -9.71 35.53
CA GLN A 501 -6.08 -8.34 35.63
C GLN A 501 -5.54 -7.42 34.53
N SER A 502 -4.37 -7.73 33.94
CA SER A 502 -3.73 -6.90 32.92
C SER A 502 -4.47 -6.87 31.59
N VAL A 503 -5.05 -8.01 31.17
CA VAL A 503 -5.83 -8.12 29.92
C VAL A 503 -7.07 -7.21 29.96
N TYR A 504 -7.70 -7.08 31.13
CA TYR A 504 -8.87 -6.23 31.35
C TYR A 504 -8.55 -4.77 31.66
N THR A 505 -7.28 -4.40 31.86
CA THR A 505 -6.90 -3.03 32.30
C THR A 505 -5.96 -2.30 31.34
N LYS A 506 -5.31 -3.00 30.41
CA LYS A 506 -4.38 -2.43 29.41
C LYS A 506 -4.85 -2.74 27.98
N PRO A 507 -4.65 -1.85 27.00
CA PRO A 507 -5.04 -2.10 25.61
C PRO A 507 -4.22 -3.23 25.00
N PHE A 508 -4.84 -4.00 24.10
CA PHE A 508 -4.20 -5.14 23.44
C PHE A 508 -2.93 -4.76 22.66
N HIS A 509 -2.89 -3.57 22.05
CA HIS A 509 -1.74 -3.11 21.29
C HIS A 509 -0.52 -2.74 22.16
N ALA A 510 -0.68 -2.58 23.48
CA ALA A 510 0.45 -2.41 24.39
C ALA A 510 1.16 -3.73 24.73
N ALA A 511 0.54 -4.88 24.46
CA ALA A 511 1.17 -6.18 24.66
C ALA A 511 2.19 -6.50 23.55
N ARG A 512 3.22 -7.27 23.89
CA ARG A 512 4.19 -7.86 22.96
C ARG A 512 3.92 -9.35 22.80
N VAL A 513 3.99 -9.88 21.58
CA VAL A 513 3.99 -11.33 21.34
C VAL A 513 5.34 -11.92 21.72
N VAL A 514 5.32 -12.96 22.56
CA VAL A 514 6.51 -13.72 22.96
C VAL A 514 6.50 -15.07 22.24
N GLU A 515 7.41 -15.22 21.28
CA GLU A 515 7.57 -16.42 20.46
C GLU A 515 9.07 -16.76 20.35
N PRO A 516 9.57 -17.74 21.11
CA PRO A 516 11.00 -18.04 21.19
C PRO A 516 11.64 -18.45 19.86
N ARG A 517 10.90 -19.09 18.95
CA ARG A 517 11.43 -19.49 17.63
C ARG A 517 11.78 -18.32 16.74
N LEU A 518 11.16 -17.15 16.97
CA LEU A 518 11.54 -15.93 16.27
C LEU A 518 12.84 -15.31 16.80
N SER A 519 13.43 -15.74 17.93
CA SER A 519 14.63 -15.08 18.47
C SER A 519 15.80 -15.10 17.48
N ASP A 520 16.08 -16.25 16.88
CA ASP A 520 17.26 -16.47 16.02
C ASP A 520 16.90 -16.76 14.54
N ALA A 521 15.65 -16.53 14.15
CA ALA A 521 15.15 -16.81 12.81
C ALA A 521 15.89 -16.00 11.71
N LYS A 522 16.44 -16.71 10.72
CA LYS A 522 17.10 -16.15 9.52
C LYS A 522 16.11 -15.99 8.37
N ILE A 523 15.29 -14.95 8.46
CA ILE A 523 14.20 -14.67 7.52
C ILE A 523 14.74 -14.18 6.17
N SER A 524 15.89 -13.49 6.19
CA SER A 524 16.67 -13.11 4.99
C SER A 524 17.00 -14.26 4.04
N TRP A 525 17.01 -15.52 4.50
CA TRP A 525 17.17 -16.69 3.62
C TRP A 525 15.97 -16.90 2.66
N TRP A 526 14.79 -16.40 3.04
CA TRP A 526 13.53 -16.64 2.33
C TRP A 526 13.13 -15.51 1.35
N THR A 527 13.86 -14.39 1.35
CA THR A 527 13.49 -13.19 0.57
C THR A 527 14.72 -12.41 0.10
N ASN A 528 14.65 -11.86 -1.12
CA ASN A 528 15.67 -10.96 -1.67
C ASN A 528 15.37 -9.47 -1.39
N VAL A 529 14.30 -9.16 -0.64
CA VAL A 529 13.80 -7.78 -0.46
C VAL A 529 14.48 -7.04 0.70
N CYS A 530 14.88 -7.77 1.75
CA CYS A 530 15.43 -7.20 2.98
C CYS A 530 16.37 -8.21 3.66
N ASP A 531 17.51 -7.73 4.15
CA ASP A 531 18.52 -8.49 4.88
C ASP A 531 18.45 -8.29 6.42
N ASP A 532 17.67 -7.31 6.89
CA ASP A 532 17.44 -7.06 8.32
C ASP A 532 16.49 -8.11 8.93
N ASP A 533 17.05 -9.23 9.37
CA ASP A 533 16.34 -10.23 10.16
C ASP A 533 15.68 -9.64 11.41
N SER A 534 16.24 -8.60 12.05
CA SER A 534 15.66 -8.02 13.28
C SER A 534 14.32 -7.37 12.96
N LEU A 535 14.29 -6.50 11.96
CA LEU A 535 13.08 -5.88 11.46
C LEU A 535 12.06 -6.94 11.03
N MET A 536 12.45 -7.95 10.25
CA MET A 536 11.53 -9.00 9.80
C MET A 536 10.97 -9.84 10.94
N ARG A 537 11.74 -10.08 12.02
CA ARG A 537 11.26 -10.75 13.24
C ARG A 537 10.21 -9.88 13.97
N ASP A 538 10.42 -8.57 14.02
CA ASP A 538 9.47 -7.63 14.63
C ASP A 538 8.20 -7.42 13.78
N LEU A 539 8.32 -7.46 12.44
CA LEU A 539 7.17 -7.55 11.53
C LEU A 539 6.31 -8.79 11.84
N LEU A 540 6.91 -9.98 11.92
CA LEU A 540 6.15 -11.21 12.26
C LEU A 540 5.52 -11.13 13.66
N ARG A 541 6.19 -10.56 14.67
CA ARG A 541 5.59 -10.31 16.00
C ARG A 541 4.40 -9.36 15.93
N ALA A 542 4.47 -8.32 15.10
CA ALA A 542 3.36 -7.41 14.88
C ALA A 542 2.17 -8.14 14.23
N LEU A 543 2.41 -8.92 13.16
CA LEU A 543 1.38 -9.72 12.47
C LEU A 543 0.69 -10.72 13.41
N PHE A 544 1.47 -11.45 14.22
CA PHE A 544 0.92 -12.40 15.19
C PHE A 544 0.11 -11.73 16.31
N ARG A 545 0.32 -10.42 16.56
CA ARG A 545 -0.51 -9.64 17.47
C ARG A 545 -1.80 -9.18 16.78
N CYS A 546 -1.70 -8.39 15.71
CA CYS A 546 -2.84 -7.72 15.08
C CYS A 546 -3.80 -8.72 14.39
N GLU A 547 -3.31 -9.41 13.36
CA GLU A 547 -4.14 -9.83 12.22
C GLU A 547 -4.09 -11.33 11.94
N TYR A 548 -3.02 -12.03 12.32
CA TYR A 548 -2.91 -13.50 12.12
C TYR A 548 -4.12 -14.22 12.69
N GLN A 549 -4.67 -13.72 13.80
CA GLN A 549 -5.85 -14.32 14.43
C GLN A 549 -7.08 -14.34 13.52
N PHE A 550 -7.18 -13.51 12.48
CA PHE A 550 -8.34 -13.41 11.59
C PHE A 550 -8.22 -14.28 10.36
N SER A 551 -7.13 -14.13 9.60
CA SER A 551 -6.86 -14.96 8.42
C SER A 551 -6.48 -16.39 8.82
N ALA A 552 -5.64 -16.53 9.85
CA ALA A 552 -5.12 -17.79 10.39
C ALA A 552 -4.67 -18.77 9.29
N ALA A 553 -4.11 -18.23 8.18
CA ALA A 553 -4.01 -18.95 6.91
C ALA A 553 -3.17 -20.24 7.00
N PHE A 554 -2.11 -20.20 7.81
CA PHE A 554 -1.21 -21.30 8.11
C PHE A 554 -1.18 -21.59 9.61
N GLN A 555 -0.70 -22.76 10.02
CA GLN A 555 -0.51 -23.09 11.44
C GLN A 555 0.83 -22.48 11.89
N LYS A 556 0.79 -21.52 12.83
CA LYS A 556 1.96 -20.73 13.28
C LYS A 556 3.18 -21.58 13.61
N ASP A 557 3.01 -22.64 14.37
CA ASP A 557 4.13 -23.42 14.91
C ASP A 557 4.88 -24.16 13.81
N LEU A 558 4.14 -24.86 12.93
CA LEU A 558 4.68 -25.56 11.78
C LEU A 558 5.37 -24.60 10.81
N PHE A 559 4.77 -23.43 10.56
CA PHE A 559 5.38 -22.37 9.76
C PHE A 559 6.70 -21.88 10.36
N LEU A 560 6.75 -21.60 11.67
CA LEU A 560 7.95 -21.10 12.34
C LEU A 560 9.05 -22.17 12.48
N GLU A 561 8.68 -23.42 12.69
CA GLU A 561 9.60 -24.56 12.71
C GLU A 561 10.29 -24.71 11.35
N ASP A 562 9.54 -24.65 10.26
CA ASP A 562 10.09 -24.74 8.90
C ASP A 562 10.83 -23.47 8.46
N LEU A 563 10.37 -22.28 8.88
CA LEU A 563 11.04 -20.99 8.65
C LEU A 563 12.46 -20.98 9.24
N VAL A 564 12.62 -21.47 10.48
CA VAL A 564 13.91 -21.57 11.17
C VAL A 564 14.75 -22.72 10.62
N ALA A 565 14.14 -23.88 10.34
CA ALA A 565 14.83 -25.06 9.83
C ALA A 565 15.14 -25.01 8.32
N GLN A 566 14.77 -23.94 7.61
CA GLN A 566 14.89 -23.78 6.15
C GLN A 566 14.22 -24.91 5.35
N LYS A 567 13.09 -25.41 5.85
CA LYS A 567 12.30 -26.50 5.26
C LYS A 567 11.07 -25.98 4.52
N GLN A 568 10.67 -26.72 3.48
CA GLN A 568 9.62 -26.28 2.55
C GLN A 568 8.29 -27.05 2.67
N ASP A 569 8.05 -27.78 3.76
CA ASP A 569 6.78 -28.51 3.96
C ASP A 569 5.63 -27.55 4.38
N PHE A 570 5.94 -26.56 5.21
CA PHE A 570 5.00 -25.56 5.75
C PHE A 570 5.48 -24.10 5.63
N CYS A 571 6.69 -23.87 5.10
CA CYS A 571 7.21 -22.54 4.77
C CYS A 571 7.61 -22.47 3.29
N SER A 572 7.52 -21.29 2.67
CA SER A 572 8.07 -21.04 1.33
C SER A 572 8.38 -19.56 1.16
N SER A 573 9.30 -19.22 0.24
CA SER A 573 9.58 -17.81 -0.07
C SER A 573 8.33 -17.04 -0.48
N LEU A 574 7.44 -17.68 -1.24
CA LEU A 574 6.14 -17.12 -1.61
C LEU A 574 5.30 -16.76 -0.38
N LEU A 575 5.15 -17.71 0.56
CA LEU A 575 4.38 -17.51 1.78
C LEU A 575 5.03 -16.47 2.71
N VAL A 576 6.36 -16.48 2.85
CA VAL A 576 7.10 -15.51 3.67
C VAL A 576 6.94 -14.10 3.13
N ASN A 577 7.11 -13.88 1.81
CA ASN A 577 7.01 -12.54 1.24
C ASN A 577 5.59 -11.94 1.38
N ILE A 578 4.51 -12.69 1.10
CA ILE A 578 3.15 -12.16 1.30
C ILE A 578 2.81 -11.96 2.80
N THR A 579 3.36 -12.80 3.68
CA THR A 579 3.24 -12.66 5.15
C THR A 579 3.94 -11.39 5.63
N LEU A 580 5.14 -11.09 5.13
CA LEU A 580 5.89 -9.87 5.46
C LEU A 580 5.24 -8.61 4.87
N ALA A 581 4.72 -8.67 3.65
CA ALA A 581 3.96 -7.56 3.05
C ALA A 581 2.77 -7.16 3.94
N TYR A 582 1.96 -8.13 4.37
CA TYR A 582 0.85 -7.90 5.29
C TYR A 582 1.33 -7.42 6.67
N ALA A 583 2.43 -7.98 7.19
CA ALA A 583 3.01 -7.56 8.46
C ALA A 583 3.46 -6.08 8.48
N CYS A 584 3.92 -5.53 7.35
CA CYS A 584 4.23 -4.10 7.23
C CYS A 584 3.02 -3.19 7.55
N VAL A 585 1.79 -3.62 7.22
CA VAL A 585 0.55 -2.87 7.48
C VAL A 585 0.25 -2.77 8.99
N CYS A 586 0.71 -3.74 9.78
CA CYS A 586 0.58 -3.72 11.24
C CYS A 586 1.71 -3.00 11.97
N TYR A 587 2.81 -2.65 11.30
CA TYR A 587 4.00 -2.16 11.96
C TYR A 587 3.94 -0.64 12.19
N GLN A 588 3.58 -0.25 13.42
CA GLN A 588 3.29 1.15 13.79
C GLN A 588 4.45 2.13 13.56
N GLN A 589 5.70 1.65 13.47
CA GLN A 589 6.86 2.52 13.19
C GLN A 589 6.95 2.95 11.72
N PHE A 590 6.23 2.29 10.80
CA PHE A 590 6.14 2.72 9.41
C PHE A 590 5.03 3.77 9.25
N SER A 591 5.43 5.02 8.98
CA SER A 591 4.51 6.13 8.71
C SER A 591 3.75 5.97 7.38
N ASN A 592 4.39 5.41 6.36
CA ASN A 592 3.86 5.22 5.00
C ASN A 592 3.18 3.85 4.78
N ARG A 593 2.75 3.16 5.84
CA ARG A 593 2.18 1.80 5.77
C ARG A 593 0.85 1.68 5.00
N VAL A 594 0.15 2.79 4.81
CA VAL A 594 -1.07 2.89 3.98
C VAL A 594 -0.78 2.87 2.48
N GLU A 595 0.43 3.30 2.07
CA GLU A 595 0.81 3.54 0.66
C GLU A 595 1.19 2.24 -0.06
N TYR A 596 0.26 1.29 -0.19
CA TYR A 596 0.50 -0.02 -0.81
C TYR A 596 0.98 0.07 -2.27
N TRP A 597 0.80 1.22 -2.93
CA TRP A 597 1.23 1.53 -4.30
C TRP A 597 2.64 2.13 -4.38
N ASN A 598 3.22 2.60 -3.28
CA ASN A 598 4.51 3.30 -3.29
C ASN A 598 5.67 2.28 -3.33
N PRO A 599 6.48 2.21 -4.41
CA PRO A 599 7.55 1.22 -4.58
C PRO A 599 8.74 1.41 -3.63
N ASN A 600 8.78 2.52 -2.89
CA ASN A 600 9.78 2.76 -1.85
C ASN A 600 9.37 2.17 -0.49
N THR A 601 8.13 1.71 -0.32
CA THR A 601 7.70 1.00 0.90
C THR A 601 8.20 -0.45 0.90
N LEU A 602 8.55 -0.97 2.07
CA LEU A 602 8.83 -2.40 2.22
C LEU A 602 7.59 -3.26 1.95
N GLY A 603 6.39 -2.76 2.30
CA GLY A 603 5.11 -3.43 2.01
C GLY A 603 4.91 -3.70 0.51
N TYR A 604 5.11 -2.70 -0.35
CA TYR A 604 5.09 -2.87 -1.81
C TYR A 604 6.13 -3.88 -2.27
N ARG A 605 7.39 -3.76 -1.81
CA ARG A 605 8.50 -4.60 -2.29
C ARG A 605 8.30 -6.08 -1.95
N PHE A 606 7.85 -6.37 -0.74
CA PHE A 606 7.47 -7.73 -0.34
C PHE A 606 6.26 -8.24 -1.15
N LEU A 607 5.26 -7.40 -1.43
CA LEU A 607 4.13 -7.77 -2.27
C LEU A 607 4.55 -8.07 -3.72
N ALA A 608 5.45 -7.26 -4.29
CA ALA A 608 5.95 -7.43 -5.64
C ALA A 608 6.75 -8.74 -5.80
N GLU A 609 7.66 -9.04 -4.85
CA GLU A 609 8.37 -10.32 -4.85
C GLU A 609 7.43 -11.50 -4.62
N ALA A 610 6.41 -11.35 -3.76
CA ALA A 610 5.38 -12.37 -3.61
C ALA A 610 4.60 -12.62 -4.92
N LYS A 611 4.24 -11.57 -5.67
CA LYS A 611 3.53 -11.70 -6.97
C LYS A 611 4.40 -12.43 -8.00
N ARG A 612 5.67 -12.04 -8.14
CA ARG A 612 6.65 -12.72 -9.01
C ARG A 612 6.81 -14.20 -8.64
N LEU A 613 6.86 -14.52 -7.34
CA LEU A 613 6.93 -15.90 -6.85
C LEU A 613 5.63 -16.67 -7.07
N TRP A 614 4.47 -16.01 -7.02
CA TRP A 614 3.17 -16.61 -7.31
C TRP A 614 3.09 -17.04 -8.77
N GLU A 615 3.45 -16.16 -9.71
CA GLU A 615 3.45 -16.46 -11.16
C GLU A 615 4.28 -17.71 -11.50
N LEU A 616 5.43 -17.88 -10.84
CA LEU A 616 6.30 -19.05 -11.00
C LEU A 616 5.76 -20.35 -10.37
N GLN A 617 4.90 -20.27 -9.35
CA GLN A 617 4.51 -21.41 -8.50
C GLN A 617 3.01 -21.75 -8.54
N ALA A 618 2.16 -20.91 -9.14
CA ALA A 618 0.71 -21.05 -9.09
C ALA A 618 0.20 -22.35 -9.74
N SER A 619 0.92 -22.92 -10.71
CA SER A 619 0.55 -24.19 -11.35
C SER A 619 0.69 -25.41 -10.41
N GLU A 620 1.54 -25.31 -9.38
CA GLU A 620 1.88 -26.40 -8.45
C GLU A 620 0.97 -26.42 -7.21
N PRO A 621 0.23 -27.52 -6.96
CA PRO A 621 -0.55 -27.67 -5.74
C PRO A 621 0.35 -27.93 -4.52
N ARG A 622 0.69 -26.87 -3.77
CA ARG A 622 1.36 -26.95 -2.46
C ARG A 622 0.49 -26.29 -1.38
N LEU A 623 0.62 -26.74 -0.12
CA LEU A 623 -0.07 -26.09 1.01
C LEU A 623 0.30 -24.61 1.10
N THR A 624 1.60 -24.29 1.00
CA THR A 624 2.11 -22.93 1.11
C THR A 624 1.59 -22.00 0.02
N THR A 625 1.33 -22.51 -1.20
CA THR A 625 0.67 -21.75 -2.28
C THR A 625 -0.79 -21.44 -1.93
N ILE A 626 -1.55 -22.41 -1.39
CA ILE A 626 -2.94 -22.19 -0.93
C ILE A 626 -2.99 -21.17 0.21
N GLN A 627 -2.08 -21.29 1.17
CA GLN A 627 -1.95 -20.38 2.31
C GLN A 627 -1.57 -18.96 1.86
N ALA A 628 -0.65 -18.82 0.89
CA ALA A 628 -0.29 -17.54 0.31
C ALA A 628 -1.46 -16.89 -0.44
N GLY A 629 -2.29 -17.66 -1.14
CA GLY A 629 -3.45 -17.14 -1.88
C GLY A 629 -4.59 -16.65 -0.97
N ILE A 630 -4.74 -17.23 0.23
CA ILE A 630 -5.56 -16.64 1.30
C ILE A 630 -5.01 -15.25 1.66
N LEU A 631 -3.71 -15.13 1.94
CA LEU A 631 -3.09 -13.87 2.34
C LEU A 631 -3.10 -12.81 1.23
N PHE A 632 -2.96 -13.20 -0.04
CA PHE A 632 -3.16 -12.30 -1.18
C PHE A 632 -4.58 -11.74 -1.26
N SER A 633 -5.59 -12.58 -1.02
CA SER A 633 -6.98 -12.12 -0.95
C SER A 633 -7.16 -11.12 0.19
N VAL A 634 -6.65 -11.42 1.40
CA VAL A 634 -6.67 -10.49 2.54
C VAL A 634 -5.95 -9.16 2.22
N PHE A 635 -4.76 -9.23 1.60
CA PHE A 635 -3.95 -8.06 1.30
C PHE A 635 -4.57 -7.16 0.22
N HIS A 636 -5.21 -7.72 -0.81
CA HIS A 636 -5.92 -6.88 -1.78
C HIS A 636 -7.20 -6.28 -1.20
N ASN A 637 -7.88 -6.99 -0.28
CA ASN A 637 -9.04 -6.43 0.44
C ASN A 637 -8.66 -5.21 1.30
N LEU A 638 -7.56 -5.24 2.08
CA LEU A 638 -7.14 -4.07 2.89
C LEU A 638 -6.72 -2.85 2.04
N CYS A 639 -6.37 -3.08 0.78
CA CYS A 639 -6.06 -2.04 -0.21
C CYS A 639 -7.31 -1.46 -0.91
N GLY A 640 -8.51 -2.01 -0.68
CA GLY A 640 -9.70 -1.63 -1.47
C GLY A 640 -9.68 -2.14 -2.91
N LEU A 641 -8.99 -3.26 -3.15
CA LEU A 641 -8.76 -3.88 -4.46
C LEU A 641 -9.22 -5.34 -4.50
N ASP A 642 -10.31 -5.70 -3.81
CA ASP A 642 -10.77 -7.09 -3.70
C ASP A 642 -11.04 -7.76 -5.06
N GLU A 643 -11.39 -6.99 -6.09
CA GLU A 643 -11.49 -7.50 -7.47
C GLU A 643 -10.18 -8.19 -7.92
N LEU A 644 -9.03 -7.62 -7.57
CA LEU A 644 -7.71 -8.20 -7.83
C LEU A 644 -7.36 -9.32 -6.84
N GLY A 645 -8.01 -9.37 -5.67
CA GLY A 645 -7.87 -10.44 -4.67
C GLY A 645 -8.66 -11.71 -5.00
N GLN A 646 -9.79 -11.59 -5.71
CA GLN A 646 -10.69 -12.70 -6.06
C GLN A 646 -10.00 -13.84 -6.83
N PRO A 647 -9.14 -13.61 -7.86
CA PRO A 647 -8.43 -14.66 -8.56
C PRO A 647 -7.57 -15.54 -7.63
N TYR A 648 -6.84 -14.95 -6.68
CA TYR A 648 -6.02 -15.69 -5.72
C TYR A 648 -6.89 -16.59 -4.81
N ARG A 649 -8.06 -16.10 -4.38
CA ARG A 649 -9.03 -16.89 -3.60
C ARG A 649 -9.55 -18.09 -4.40
N ILE A 650 -10.05 -17.85 -5.61
CA ILE A 650 -10.63 -18.89 -6.49
C ILE A 650 -9.57 -19.95 -6.79
N HIS A 651 -8.36 -19.52 -7.14
CA HIS A 651 -7.25 -20.43 -7.46
C HIS A 651 -6.81 -21.26 -6.25
N SER A 652 -6.80 -20.69 -5.04
CA SER A 652 -6.51 -21.42 -3.80
C SER A 652 -7.50 -22.56 -3.55
N VAL A 653 -8.79 -22.34 -3.81
CA VAL A 653 -9.82 -23.39 -3.73
C VAL A 653 -9.61 -24.46 -4.81
N THR A 654 -9.22 -24.07 -6.03
CA THR A 654 -8.87 -25.02 -7.11
C THR A 654 -7.66 -25.89 -6.74
N LEU A 655 -6.59 -25.32 -6.20
CA LEU A 655 -5.42 -26.07 -5.72
C LEU A 655 -5.78 -27.00 -4.55
N ALA A 656 -6.59 -26.54 -3.60
CA ALA A 656 -7.08 -27.35 -2.49
C ALA A 656 -7.92 -28.56 -2.96
N ARG A 657 -8.76 -28.39 -3.98
CA ARG A 657 -9.50 -29.47 -4.63
C ARG A 657 -8.58 -30.44 -5.37
N ARG A 658 -7.56 -29.96 -6.10
CA ARG A 658 -6.53 -30.81 -6.75
C ARG A 658 -5.76 -31.65 -5.73
N LEU A 659 -5.45 -31.11 -4.55
CA LEU A 659 -4.85 -31.86 -3.43
C LEU A 659 -5.84 -32.78 -2.69
N ARG A 660 -7.15 -32.69 -2.96
CA ARG A 660 -8.22 -33.32 -2.14
C ARG A 660 -8.11 -32.96 -0.66
N LEU A 661 -7.68 -31.72 -0.37
CA LEU A 661 -7.34 -31.21 0.97
C LEU A 661 -8.49 -31.35 1.99
N PHE A 662 -9.74 -31.28 1.53
CA PHE A 662 -10.93 -31.35 2.36
C PHE A 662 -11.32 -32.78 2.81
N SER A 663 -10.66 -33.84 2.31
CA SER A 663 -10.92 -35.23 2.72
C SER A 663 -9.73 -35.83 3.46
N LYS A 664 -10.01 -36.52 4.58
CA LYS A 664 -9.03 -37.27 5.38
C LYS A 664 -8.37 -38.42 4.63
N SER A 665 -9.04 -38.96 3.61
CA SER A 665 -8.55 -40.10 2.80
C SER A 665 -7.27 -39.79 2.00
N SER A 666 -6.94 -38.52 1.82
CA SER A 666 -5.90 -38.04 0.90
C SER A 666 -4.49 -37.95 1.50
N CYS A 667 -4.33 -38.13 2.82
CA CYS A 667 -3.08 -37.83 3.54
C CYS A 667 -2.45 -39.09 4.14
N GLY A 668 -1.14 -39.28 3.90
CA GLY A 668 -0.37 -40.41 4.45
C GLY A 668 -0.18 -40.39 5.98
N ASN A 669 0.51 -41.39 6.51
CA ASN A 669 0.59 -41.67 7.95
C ASN A 669 1.51 -40.74 8.78
N ASN A 670 1.96 -39.60 8.25
CA ASN A 670 2.80 -38.66 9.01
C ASN A 670 1.90 -37.64 9.75
N ASP A 671 1.91 -37.68 11.07
CA ASP A 671 1.03 -36.84 11.92
C ASP A 671 1.25 -35.33 11.76
N SER A 672 2.48 -34.86 11.57
CA SER A 672 2.74 -33.43 11.33
C SER A 672 2.17 -32.99 9.98
N LYS A 673 2.26 -33.83 8.94
CA LYS A 673 1.63 -33.57 7.64
C LYS A 673 0.11 -33.60 7.74
N ARG A 674 -0.47 -34.58 8.46
CA ARG A 674 -1.92 -34.64 8.74
C ARG A 674 -2.41 -33.39 9.49
N LYS A 675 -1.68 -32.91 10.50
CA LYS A 675 -1.97 -31.68 11.25
C LYS A 675 -2.01 -30.46 10.33
N GLY A 676 -0.95 -30.24 9.53
CA GLY A 676 -0.88 -29.09 8.62
C GLY A 676 -1.94 -29.11 7.52
N TRP A 677 -2.27 -30.30 6.99
CA TRP A 677 -3.37 -30.49 6.03
C TRP A 677 -4.73 -30.16 6.66
N ALA A 678 -5.06 -30.78 7.80
CA ALA A 678 -6.33 -30.56 8.50
C ALA A 678 -6.53 -29.09 8.90
N TYR A 679 -5.47 -28.45 9.43
CA TYR A 679 -5.51 -27.03 9.77
C TYR A 679 -5.74 -26.16 8.53
N THR A 680 -5.00 -26.39 7.43
CA THR A 680 -5.14 -25.58 6.21
C THR A 680 -6.52 -25.76 5.56
N ALA A 681 -7.11 -26.96 5.62
CA ALA A 681 -8.48 -27.21 5.17
C ALA A 681 -9.50 -26.35 5.94
N TRP A 682 -9.39 -26.30 7.27
CA TRP A 682 -10.25 -25.45 8.11
C TRP A 682 -9.96 -23.96 7.96
N ALA A 683 -8.70 -23.54 7.80
CA ALA A 683 -8.32 -22.16 7.55
C ALA A 683 -8.93 -21.65 6.23
N LEU A 684 -8.80 -22.42 5.15
CA LEU A 684 -9.40 -22.10 3.85
C LEU A 684 -10.93 -22.06 3.92
N TYR A 685 -11.58 -23.03 4.57
CA TYR A 685 -13.05 -23.02 4.75
C TYR A 685 -13.53 -21.79 5.54
N ASN A 686 -12.81 -21.43 6.61
CA ASN A 686 -13.12 -20.27 7.45
C ASN A 686 -12.97 -18.93 6.70
N TRP A 687 -11.94 -18.82 5.85
CA TRP A 687 -11.71 -17.65 5.00
C TRP A 687 -12.74 -17.56 3.87
N GLU A 688 -12.96 -18.65 3.14
CA GLU A 688 -13.86 -18.71 2.00
C GLU A 688 -15.29 -18.37 2.43
N THR A 689 -15.78 -18.98 3.52
CA THR A 689 -17.09 -18.66 4.10
C THR A 689 -17.21 -17.19 4.52
N LEU A 690 -16.15 -16.60 5.08
CA LEU A 690 -16.17 -15.18 5.46
C LEU A 690 -16.27 -14.28 4.23
N VAL A 691 -15.53 -14.58 3.17
CA VAL A 691 -15.65 -13.83 1.90
C VAL A 691 -17.05 -13.97 1.33
N SER A 692 -17.61 -15.18 1.28
CA SER A 692 -18.98 -15.39 0.78
C SER A 692 -20.06 -14.66 1.59
N PHE A 693 -19.89 -14.59 2.92
CA PHE A 693 -20.75 -13.78 3.78
C PHE A 693 -20.58 -12.27 3.53
N SER A 694 -19.35 -11.77 3.56
CA SER A 694 -19.07 -10.33 3.42
C SER A 694 -19.40 -9.76 2.05
N PHE A 695 -19.24 -10.55 0.98
CA PHE A 695 -19.52 -10.14 -0.40
C PHE A 695 -20.91 -10.56 -0.91
N MET A 696 -21.72 -11.21 -0.07
CA MET A 696 -23.07 -11.67 -0.43
C MET A 696 -23.11 -12.62 -1.66
N ILE A 697 -22.13 -13.52 -1.76
CA ILE A 697 -21.98 -14.48 -2.87
C ILE A 697 -22.11 -15.94 -2.39
N PRO A 698 -22.46 -16.89 -3.28
CA PRO A 698 -22.44 -18.32 -2.95
C PRO A 698 -21.08 -18.79 -2.39
N PRO A 699 -21.07 -19.74 -1.44
CA PRO A 699 -19.84 -20.41 -1.02
C PRO A 699 -19.29 -21.33 -2.12
N LEU A 700 -18.00 -21.18 -2.43
CA LEU A 700 -17.27 -22.13 -3.27
C LEU A 700 -17.03 -23.46 -2.54
N VAL A 701 -16.94 -23.44 -1.20
CA VAL A 701 -16.81 -24.65 -0.37
C VAL A 701 -18.03 -24.74 0.53
N LYS A 702 -19.06 -25.45 0.06
CA LYS A 702 -20.35 -25.59 0.77
C LYS A 702 -20.23 -26.46 2.03
N GLU A 703 -19.67 -27.65 1.86
CA GLU A 703 -19.52 -28.61 2.95
C GLU A 703 -18.28 -28.33 3.82
N PRO A 704 -18.37 -28.51 5.15
CA PRO A 704 -17.20 -28.41 6.02
C PRO A 704 -16.16 -29.49 5.69
N PRO A 705 -14.86 -29.26 6.01
CA PRO A 705 -13.83 -30.27 5.83
C PRO A 705 -14.10 -31.54 6.64
N ASP A 706 -13.83 -32.71 6.05
CA ASP A 706 -13.82 -34.03 6.72
C ASP A 706 -12.55 -34.18 7.58
N TRP A 707 -12.36 -33.25 8.51
CA TRP A 707 -11.28 -33.24 9.48
C TRP A 707 -11.84 -32.86 10.85
N PRO A 708 -11.57 -33.66 11.91
CA PRO A 708 -12.02 -33.30 13.24
C PRO A 708 -11.39 -31.98 13.70
N LEU A 709 -12.13 -31.21 14.50
CA LEU A 709 -11.63 -30.07 15.26
C LEU A 709 -11.31 -30.56 16.69
N PRO A 710 -10.02 -30.72 17.07
CA PRO A 710 -9.60 -31.18 18.39
C PRO A 710 -10.18 -30.36 19.54
N ASP A 711 -10.12 -30.87 20.78
CA ASP A 711 -10.50 -30.05 21.92
C ASP A 711 -9.32 -29.18 22.39
N PRO A 712 -9.39 -27.83 22.39
CA PRO A 712 -8.27 -26.98 22.77
C PRO A 712 -7.82 -27.18 24.21
N THR A 713 -8.70 -27.69 25.09
CA THR A 713 -8.38 -28.02 26.49
C THR A 713 -7.49 -29.26 26.63
N ARG A 714 -7.44 -30.13 25.60
CA ARG A 714 -6.68 -31.38 25.58
C ARG A 714 -5.51 -31.34 24.58
N GLU A 715 -5.73 -30.67 23.45
CA GLU A 715 -4.86 -30.68 22.28
C GLU A 715 -4.50 -29.24 21.83
N GLY A 716 -4.29 -28.33 22.79
CA GLY A 716 -4.00 -26.91 22.51
C GLY A 716 -2.82 -26.68 21.55
N GLY A 717 -1.80 -27.54 21.58
CA GLY A 717 -0.67 -27.54 20.65
C GLY A 717 -1.02 -27.85 19.18
N TRP A 718 -2.25 -28.25 18.88
CA TRP A 718 -2.73 -28.34 17.49
C TRP A 718 -2.89 -26.95 16.85
N TYR A 719 -3.36 -25.97 17.63
CA TYR A 719 -3.73 -24.64 17.12
C TYR A 719 -2.56 -23.65 17.01
N GLY A 720 -1.57 -23.77 17.92
CA GLY A 720 -0.46 -22.83 18.03
C GLY A 720 -0.83 -21.54 18.74
N GLU A 721 -0.87 -21.63 20.08
CA GLU A 721 -1.22 -20.51 20.96
C GLU A 721 -0.29 -19.31 20.78
N ILE A 722 -0.86 -18.12 21.00
CA ILE A 722 -0.15 -16.84 20.96
C ILE A 722 -0.06 -16.33 22.39
N TRP A 723 1.18 -16.10 22.84
CA TRP A 723 1.48 -15.64 24.19
C TRP A 723 1.79 -14.15 24.18
N LEU A 724 1.05 -13.41 25.00
CA LEU A 724 1.19 -11.98 25.21
C LEU A 724 2.01 -11.71 26.47
N GLN A 725 2.86 -10.70 26.42
CA GLN A 725 3.48 -10.09 27.58
C GLN A 725 3.08 -8.61 27.64
N TYR A 726 2.43 -8.20 28.73
CA TYR A 726 2.08 -6.80 28.96
C TYR A 726 3.23 -6.05 29.63
N PRO A 727 3.39 -4.73 29.39
CA PRO A 727 4.44 -3.93 30.03
C PRO A 727 4.31 -3.97 31.56
N LEU A 728 5.47 -4.08 32.23
CA LEU A 728 5.61 -4.14 33.69
C LEU A 728 4.95 -5.36 34.35
N VAL A 729 4.67 -6.43 33.59
CA VAL A 729 4.07 -7.67 34.09
C VAL A 729 4.95 -8.86 33.66
N PRO A 730 5.45 -9.68 34.60
CA PRO A 730 6.36 -10.78 34.24
C PRO A 730 5.63 -11.96 33.59
N GLY A 731 4.37 -12.21 33.96
CA GLY A 731 3.58 -13.34 33.48
C GLY A 731 3.17 -13.23 32.01
N LEU A 732 3.21 -14.37 31.30
CA LEU A 732 2.64 -14.51 29.95
C LEU A 732 1.13 -14.76 30.04
N GLN A 733 0.36 -14.21 29.11
CA GLN A 733 -1.09 -14.40 29.00
C GLN A 733 -1.43 -15.02 27.64
N PRO A 734 -2.22 -16.11 27.58
CA PRO A 734 -2.64 -16.70 26.31
C PRO A 734 -3.72 -15.83 25.67
N THR A 735 -3.79 -15.83 24.34
CA THR A 735 -4.96 -15.27 23.62
C THR A 735 -6.17 -16.21 23.59
N HIS A 736 -5.97 -17.47 24.04
CA HIS A 736 -6.90 -18.58 23.89
C HIS A 736 -7.20 -18.90 22.41
N PHE A 737 -6.20 -18.77 21.54
CA PHE A 737 -6.36 -18.87 20.09
C PHE A 737 -7.02 -20.18 19.64
N GLY A 738 -6.73 -21.30 20.29
CA GLY A 738 -7.37 -22.58 19.97
C GLY A 738 -8.87 -22.61 20.24
N HIS A 739 -9.33 -21.97 21.32
CA HIS A 739 -10.76 -21.78 21.57
C HIS A 739 -11.38 -20.87 20.51
N ILE A 740 -10.73 -19.75 20.15
CA ILE A 740 -11.22 -18.83 19.11
C ILE A 740 -11.38 -19.57 17.78
N PHE A 741 -10.34 -20.28 17.31
CA PHE A 741 -10.33 -20.95 16.02
C PHE A 741 -11.42 -22.03 15.94
N ARG A 742 -11.54 -22.91 16.94
CA ARG A 742 -12.56 -23.97 16.97
C ARG A 742 -13.98 -23.40 17.01
N THR A 743 -14.20 -22.40 17.84
CA THR A 743 -15.51 -21.74 18.00
C THR A 743 -15.89 -21.00 16.72
N ARG A 744 -14.93 -20.31 16.07
CA ARG A 744 -15.11 -19.69 14.75
C ARG A 744 -15.42 -20.72 13.68
N ALA A 745 -14.71 -21.85 13.65
CA ALA A 745 -14.96 -22.89 12.65
C ALA A 745 -16.39 -23.44 12.73
N LYS A 746 -16.87 -23.74 13.94
CA LYS A 746 -18.28 -24.12 14.18
C LYS A 746 -19.27 -23.02 13.76
N PHE A 747 -18.95 -21.75 14.02
CA PHE A 747 -19.77 -20.61 13.60
C PHE A 747 -19.83 -20.48 12.07
N ARG A 748 -18.70 -20.67 11.39
CA ARG A 748 -18.61 -20.59 9.93
C ARG A 748 -19.44 -21.68 9.26
N VAL A 749 -19.60 -22.87 9.83
CA VAL A 749 -20.55 -23.87 9.30
C VAL A 749 -21.99 -23.33 9.24
N ILE A 750 -22.46 -22.65 10.29
CA ILE A 750 -23.82 -22.06 10.33
C ILE A 750 -23.92 -20.87 9.36
N MET A 751 -22.87 -20.06 9.26
CA MET A 751 -22.78 -18.93 8.32
C MET A 751 -22.77 -19.40 6.86
N ASN A 752 -22.06 -20.49 6.54
CA ASN A 752 -22.01 -21.07 5.20
C ASN A 752 -23.38 -21.62 4.79
N GLU A 753 -24.10 -22.31 5.69
CA GLU A 753 -25.47 -22.75 5.47
C GLU A 753 -26.46 -21.59 5.20
N TYR A 754 -26.21 -20.42 5.79
CA TYR A 754 -26.94 -19.19 5.45
C TYR A 754 -26.54 -18.68 4.06
N CYS A 755 -25.24 -18.51 3.77
CA CYS A 755 -24.75 -18.02 2.48
C CYS A 755 -25.22 -18.88 1.31
N ASP A 756 -25.18 -20.21 1.44
CA ASP A 756 -25.66 -21.13 0.42
C ASP A 756 -27.17 -21.00 0.15
N ALA A 757 -27.96 -20.82 1.21
CA ALA A 757 -29.42 -20.67 1.11
C ALA A 757 -29.86 -19.25 0.67
N ALA A 758 -29.08 -18.22 0.99
CA ALA A 758 -29.39 -16.82 0.71
C ALA A 758 -28.89 -16.36 -0.67
N PHE A 759 -27.68 -16.76 -1.07
CA PHE A 759 -26.98 -16.16 -2.22
C PHE A 759 -26.87 -17.09 -3.44
N SER A 760 -27.24 -18.37 -3.32
CA SER A 760 -27.40 -19.25 -4.49
C SER A 760 -28.45 -18.69 -5.48
N PRO A 761 -28.42 -19.08 -6.77
CA PRO A 761 -29.44 -18.68 -7.73
C PRO A 761 -30.87 -19.02 -7.26
N ASN A 762 -31.75 -18.01 -7.20
CA ASN A 762 -33.09 -18.08 -6.61
C ASN A 762 -33.13 -18.34 -5.08
N GLY A 763 -32.04 -18.07 -4.37
CA GLY A 763 -31.95 -18.15 -2.91
C GLY A 763 -32.92 -17.18 -2.24
N VAL A 764 -33.80 -17.70 -1.39
CA VAL A 764 -34.73 -16.92 -0.58
C VAL A 764 -34.78 -17.52 0.82
N ILE A 765 -34.43 -16.72 1.83
CA ILE A 765 -34.52 -17.14 3.23
C ILE A 765 -35.98 -17.01 3.68
N SER A 766 -36.63 -18.15 3.95
CA SER A 766 -37.93 -18.18 4.62
C SER A 766 -37.78 -17.92 6.12
N LEU A 767 -38.84 -17.39 6.76
CA LEU A 767 -38.87 -17.18 8.22
C LEU A 767 -38.60 -18.48 8.99
N ASP A 768 -39.07 -19.61 8.47
CA ASP A 768 -38.83 -20.95 9.02
C ASP A 768 -37.35 -21.38 8.94
N LYS A 769 -36.67 -21.17 7.80
CA LYS A 769 -35.22 -21.39 7.66
C LYS A 769 -34.42 -20.43 8.54
N ALA A 770 -34.82 -19.16 8.62
CA ALA A 770 -34.22 -18.16 9.50
C ALA A 770 -34.30 -18.57 10.98
N ASN A 771 -35.47 -19.05 11.44
CA ASN A 771 -35.66 -19.49 12.80
C ASN A 771 -34.83 -20.75 13.14
N ARG A 772 -34.69 -21.71 12.21
CA ARG A 772 -33.76 -22.85 12.38
C ARG A 772 -32.29 -22.41 12.48
N LEU A 773 -31.86 -21.47 11.63
CA LEU A 773 -30.51 -20.91 11.69
C LEU A 773 -30.28 -20.18 13.02
N HIS A 774 -31.24 -19.36 13.46
CA HIS A 774 -31.18 -18.67 14.74
C HIS A 774 -31.18 -19.62 15.94
N GLU A 775 -31.86 -20.77 15.87
CA GLU A 775 -31.74 -21.80 16.91
C GLU A 775 -30.32 -22.40 16.97
N LYS A 776 -29.74 -22.76 15.81
CA LYS A 776 -28.34 -23.22 15.72
C LYS A 776 -27.37 -22.17 16.29
N LEU A 777 -27.59 -20.89 15.97
CA LEU A 777 -26.82 -19.76 16.49
C LEU A 777 -26.95 -19.61 18.01
N ARG A 778 -28.17 -19.70 18.56
CA ARG A 778 -28.40 -19.62 20.02
C ARG A 778 -27.71 -20.78 20.76
N ARG A 779 -27.74 -22.00 20.23
CA ARG A 779 -26.99 -23.15 20.78
C ARG A 779 -25.47 -22.92 20.71
N TRP A 780 -24.95 -22.47 19.57
CA TRP A 780 -23.53 -22.10 19.45
C TRP A 780 -23.10 -21.04 20.46
N TYR A 781 -23.98 -20.06 20.74
CA TYR A 781 -23.72 -18.98 21.70
C TYR A 781 -23.82 -19.44 23.17
N SER A 782 -24.70 -20.38 23.51
CA SER A 782 -24.74 -20.99 24.85
C SER A 782 -23.52 -21.87 25.13
N ASP A 783 -23.00 -22.52 24.08
CA ASP A 783 -21.91 -23.50 24.15
C ASP A 783 -20.51 -22.85 24.13
N LEU A 784 -20.44 -21.51 24.21
CA LEU A 784 -19.16 -20.77 24.23
C LEU A 784 -18.33 -21.17 25.47
N PRO A 785 -17.04 -21.52 25.30
CA PRO A 785 -16.16 -21.86 26.41
C PRO A 785 -15.91 -20.63 27.28
N GLU A 786 -15.60 -20.82 28.56
CA GLU A 786 -15.56 -19.73 29.55
C GLU A 786 -14.78 -18.48 29.11
N PRO A 787 -13.57 -18.53 28.51
CA PRO A 787 -12.86 -17.32 28.07
C PRO A 787 -13.57 -16.50 27.00
N LEU A 788 -14.49 -17.11 26.25
CA LEU A 788 -15.25 -16.51 25.15
C LEU A 788 -16.70 -16.19 25.53
N LYS A 789 -17.05 -16.13 26.82
CA LYS A 789 -18.39 -15.71 27.24
C LYS A 789 -18.49 -14.18 27.34
N PRO A 790 -19.69 -13.59 27.23
CA PRO A 790 -19.88 -12.13 27.34
C PRO A 790 -19.28 -11.48 28.59
N LYS A 791 -19.14 -12.23 29.68
CA LYS A 791 -18.55 -11.77 30.95
C LYS A 791 -17.02 -11.57 30.87
N THR A 792 -16.34 -12.34 30.02
CA THR A 792 -14.87 -12.53 30.02
C THR A 792 -14.18 -12.01 28.76
N ILE A 793 -14.91 -11.74 27.67
CA ILE A 793 -14.28 -11.28 26.43
C ILE A 793 -13.48 -9.98 26.66
N ALA A 794 -12.25 -9.95 26.15
CA ALA A 794 -11.36 -8.81 26.36
C ALA A 794 -10.30 -8.57 25.28
N LEU A 795 -10.18 -9.45 24.28
CA LEU A 795 -9.23 -9.30 23.17
C LEU A 795 -9.99 -9.10 21.83
N PRO A 796 -9.39 -8.47 20.80
CA PRO A 796 -10.06 -8.24 19.52
C PRO A 796 -10.70 -9.49 18.90
N GLY A 797 -9.99 -10.62 18.86
CA GLY A 797 -10.55 -11.89 18.36
C GLY A 797 -11.73 -12.43 19.18
N HIS A 798 -11.86 -12.04 20.46
CA HIS A 798 -13.04 -12.37 21.27
C HIS A 798 -14.22 -11.48 20.86
N PHE A 799 -14.03 -10.16 20.81
CA PHE A 799 -15.04 -9.21 20.35
C PHE A 799 -15.58 -9.56 18.97
N GLN A 800 -14.69 -9.88 18.02
CA GLN A 800 -15.06 -10.20 16.64
C GLN A 800 -16.01 -11.41 16.54
N LEU A 801 -15.90 -12.43 17.39
CA LEU A 801 -16.86 -13.55 17.41
C LEU A 801 -18.29 -13.08 17.73
N HIS A 802 -18.45 -12.19 18.72
CA HIS A 802 -19.75 -11.68 19.13
C HIS A 802 -20.29 -10.63 18.15
N ILE A 803 -19.41 -9.81 17.58
CA ILE A 803 -19.75 -8.85 16.51
C ILE A 803 -20.32 -9.61 15.30
N TYR A 804 -19.63 -10.63 14.80
CA TYR A 804 -20.11 -11.42 13.67
C TYR A 804 -21.39 -12.22 13.97
N TYR A 805 -21.59 -12.65 15.22
CA TYR A 805 -22.86 -13.28 15.65
C TYR A 805 -24.06 -12.34 15.44
N TYR A 806 -23.97 -11.08 15.91
CA TYR A 806 -25.05 -10.11 15.69
C TYR A 806 -25.14 -9.64 14.24
N HIS A 807 -24.02 -9.49 13.54
CA HIS A 807 -24.01 -9.15 12.10
C HIS A 807 -24.78 -10.21 11.29
N LEU A 808 -24.55 -11.51 11.54
CA LEU A 808 -25.29 -12.59 10.88
C LEU A 808 -26.79 -12.57 11.25
N LEU A 809 -27.16 -12.26 12.49
CA LEU A 809 -28.57 -12.10 12.87
C LEU A 809 -29.24 -10.93 12.13
N LEU A 810 -28.55 -9.80 11.96
CA LEU A 810 -29.08 -8.66 11.21
C LEU A 810 -29.22 -9.01 9.70
N MET A 811 -28.23 -9.66 9.11
CA MET A 811 -28.28 -10.17 7.72
C MET A 811 -29.43 -11.17 7.48
N ILE A 812 -29.78 -11.99 8.48
CA ILE A 812 -30.93 -12.90 8.40
C ILE A 812 -32.26 -12.14 8.54
N TYR A 813 -32.37 -11.23 9.51
CA TYR A 813 -33.67 -10.73 9.97
C TYR A 813 -34.07 -9.34 9.47
N GLU A 814 -33.14 -8.49 9.03
CA GLU A 814 -33.51 -7.18 8.44
C GLU A 814 -34.28 -7.29 7.12
N PRO A 815 -33.88 -8.13 6.14
CA PRO A 815 -34.65 -8.31 4.92
C PRO A 815 -36.05 -8.86 5.21
N LEU A 816 -36.17 -9.79 6.17
CA LEU A 816 -37.47 -10.32 6.63
C LEU A 816 -38.35 -9.25 7.28
N LEU A 817 -37.75 -8.39 8.13
CA LEU A 817 -38.47 -7.28 8.75
C LEU A 817 -38.96 -6.29 7.69
N ALA A 818 -38.13 -5.96 6.70
CA ALA A 818 -38.51 -5.11 5.56
C ALA A 818 -39.66 -5.74 4.75
N ALA A 819 -39.58 -7.03 4.43
CA ALA A 819 -40.64 -7.77 3.74
C ALA A 819 -41.98 -7.80 4.52
N SER A 820 -41.93 -7.84 5.85
CA SER A 820 -43.13 -7.72 6.71
C SER A 820 -43.79 -6.32 6.72
N LYS A 821 -43.17 -5.34 6.04
CA LYS A 821 -43.42 -3.90 6.17
C LYS A 821 -43.22 -3.38 7.60
N GLY A 822 -42.26 -3.96 8.32
CA GLY A 822 -41.94 -3.59 9.69
C GLY A 822 -43.02 -3.89 10.73
N ARG A 823 -44.00 -4.77 10.46
CA ARG A 823 -45.16 -5.00 11.35
C ARG A 823 -45.02 -6.19 12.31
N ASP A 824 -44.03 -7.05 12.14
CA ASP A 824 -43.80 -8.17 13.03
C ASP A 824 -42.97 -7.75 14.26
N ALA A 825 -43.61 -7.67 15.42
CA ALA A 825 -42.98 -7.28 16.69
C ALA A 825 -41.86 -8.25 17.14
N THR A 826 -41.89 -9.51 16.72
CA THR A 826 -40.82 -10.48 17.03
C THR A 826 -39.59 -10.18 16.20
N LEU A 827 -39.77 -9.93 14.90
CA LEU A 827 -38.68 -9.52 14.00
C LEU A 827 -38.08 -8.18 14.42
N GLN A 828 -38.92 -7.19 14.76
CA GLN A 828 -38.49 -5.90 15.29
C GLN A 828 -37.59 -6.09 16.52
N LYS A 829 -38.00 -6.92 17.48
CA LYS A 829 -37.24 -7.15 18.72
C LYS A 829 -35.88 -7.79 18.45
N VAL A 830 -35.81 -8.82 17.59
CA VAL A 830 -34.53 -9.48 17.25
C VAL A 830 -33.56 -8.50 16.60
N VAL A 831 -34.02 -7.69 15.64
CA VAL A 831 -33.20 -6.67 14.98
C VAL A 831 -32.77 -5.58 15.96
N ALA A 832 -33.67 -5.07 16.80
CA ALA A 832 -33.37 -4.04 17.79
C ALA A 832 -32.33 -4.51 18.84
N ASP A 833 -32.51 -5.71 19.40
CA ASP A 833 -31.56 -6.30 20.33
C ASP A 833 -30.19 -6.54 19.67
N ALA A 834 -30.14 -7.04 18.43
CA ALA A 834 -28.89 -7.25 17.71
C ALA A 834 -28.13 -5.93 17.44
N LYS A 835 -28.83 -4.85 17.00
CA LYS A 835 -28.21 -3.51 16.86
C LYS A 835 -27.72 -2.98 18.21
N LYS A 836 -28.51 -3.13 19.29
CA LYS A 836 -28.15 -2.71 20.66
C LYS A 836 -26.86 -3.38 21.14
N TYR A 837 -26.73 -4.71 20.96
CA TYR A 837 -25.53 -5.43 21.39
C TYR A 837 -24.32 -5.16 20.49
N LEU A 838 -24.49 -5.04 19.18
CA LEU A 838 -23.43 -4.64 18.25
C LEU A 838 -22.84 -3.27 18.64
N GLN A 839 -23.71 -2.27 18.86
CA GLN A 839 -23.33 -0.92 19.29
C GLN A 839 -22.72 -0.87 20.70
N THR A 840 -23.00 -1.88 21.53
CA THR A 840 -22.33 -2.06 22.84
C THR A 840 -20.91 -2.60 22.66
N LEU A 841 -20.74 -3.65 21.84
CA LEU A 841 -19.44 -4.27 21.57
C LEU A 841 -18.45 -3.29 20.94
N ILE A 842 -18.89 -2.50 19.96
CA ILE A 842 -18.11 -1.44 19.31
C ILE A 842 -17.59 -0.43 20.34
N ARG A 843 -18.44 -0.01 21.28
CA ARG A 843 -18.10 0.92 22.36
C ARG A 843 -17.15 0.30 23.39
N LEU A 844 -17.38 -0.94 23.82
CA LEU A 844 -16.50 -1.63 24.77
C LEU A 844 -15.11 -1.90 24.19
N TYR A 845 -15.03 -2.27 22.90
CA TYR A 845 -13.78 -2.37 22.18
C TYR A 845 -13.03 -1.03 22.24
N TYR A 846 -13.68 0.06 21.87
CA TYR A 846 -13.07 1.40 21.90
C TYR A 846 -12.55 1.77 23.29
N LEU A 847 -13.38 1.64 24.33
CA LEU A 847 -13.02 1.98 25.71
C LEU A 847 -11.74 1.26 26.18
N ARG A 848 -11.50 0.03 25.73
CA ARG A 848 -10.32 -0.77 26.14
C ARG A 848 -9.14 -0.68 25.19
N HIS A 849 -9.35 -0.58 23.88
CA HIS A 849 -8.32 -0.78 22.86
C HIS A 849 -8.04 0.43 21.99
N GLY A 850 -8.89 1.45 22.04
CA GLY A 850 -8.89 2.54 21.06
C GLY A 850 -9.20 2.05 19.66
N TYR A 851 -8.90 2.87 18.66
CA TYR A 851 -9.03 2.51 17.25
C TYR A 851 -7.76 2.81 16.43
N GLU A 852 -6.64 3.17 17.08
CA GLU A 852 -5.39 3.58 16.43
C GLU A 852 -4.57 2.38 15.92
N ALA A 853 -4.63 1.25 16.61
CA ALA A 853 -3.95 0.02 16.20
C ALA A 853 -4.71 -0.66 15.05
N MET A 854 -3.97 -1.18 14.07
CA MET A 854 -4.52 -1.87 12.90
C MET A 854 -5.43 -3.05 13.30
N ASP A 855 -6.68 -3.03 12.83
CA ASP A 855 -7.65 -4.14 12.83
C ASP A 855 -8.49 -4.01 11.56
N LEU A 856 -8.28 -4.90 10.58
CA LEU A 856 -8.99 -4.85 9.30
C LEU A 856 -10.49 -5.13 9.45
N PHE A 857 -10.87 -5.94 10.44
CA PHE A 857 -12.25 -6.43 10.59
C PHE A 857 -13.09 -5.50 11.46
N LEU A 858 -12.48 -4.52 12.12
CA LEU A 858 -13.16 -3.43 12.82
C LEU A 858 -13.94 -2.53 11.87
N VAL A 859 -13.47 -2.28 10.64
CA VAL A 859 -14.16 -1.33 9.73
C VAL A 859 -15.54 -1.83 9.30
N ILE A 860 -15.77 -3.13 9.26
CA ILE A 860 -17.05 -3.77 8.87
C ILE A 860 -18.20 -3.39 9.82
N PRO A 861 -18.14 -3.66 11.14
CA PRO A 861 -19.19 -3.26 12.08
C PRO A 861 -19.30 -1.74 12.26
N LEU A 862 -18.21 -1.00 12.05
CA LEU A 862 -18.25 0.47 12.02
C LEU A 862 -19.08 0.97 10.84
N MET A 863 -18.84 0.47 9.62
CA MET A 863 -19.62 0.84 8.42
C MET A 863 -21.10 0.49 8.56
N LEU A 864 -21.41 -0.73 8.98
CA LEU A 864 -22.78 -1.17 9.23
C LEU A 864 -23.51 -0.24 10.20
N THR A 865 -22.87 0.07 11.32
CA THR A 865 -23.44 0.95 12.35
C THR A 865 -23.53 2.40 11.87
N GLY A 866 -22.55 2.88 11.09
CA GLY A 866 -22.56 4.23 10.52
C GLY A 866 -23.70 4.43 9.53
N TYR A 867 -23.90 3.49 8.60
CA TYR A 867 -25.03 3.49 7.67
C TYR A 867 -26.37 3.48 8.39
N ASP A 868 -26.52 2.61 9.40
CA ASP A 868 -27.68 2.59 10.27
C ASP A 868 -27.95 3.95 10.92
N CYS A 869 -26.92 4.60 11.46
CA CYS A 869 -27.09 5.89 12.13
C CYS A 869 -27.45 7.00 11.15
N ILE A 870 -26.77 7.10 10.00
CA ILE A 870 -27.05 8.09 8.95
C ILE A 870 -28.49 7.96 8.47
N ASN A 871 -28.91 6.75 8.09
CA ASN A 871 -30.27 6.50 7.60
C ASN A 871 -31.34 6.67 8.69
N ALA A 872 -30.95 6.61 9.97
CA ALA A 872 -31.83 6.79 11.11
C ALA A 872 -31.89 8.23 11.64
N ILE A 873 -31.01 9.13 11.23
CA ILE A 873 -31.02 10.54 11.64
C ILE A 873 -31.98 11.30 10.72
N SER A 874 -33.17 11.64 11.24
CA SER A 874 -34.19 12.44 10.57
C SER A 874 -34.76 13.51 11.49
N GLU A 875 -35.36 14.55 10.92
CA GLU A 875 -35.98 15.66 11.68
C GLU A 875 -37.24 15.24 12.46
N GLU A 876 -37.80 14.06 12.14
CA GLU A 876 -38.97 13.48 12.81
C GLU A 876 -38.66 12.90 14.20
N LYS A 877 -37.37 12.73 14.55
CA LYS A 877 -36.96 12.14 15.83
C LYS A 877 -36.77 13.18 16.92
N SER A 878 -36.96 12.75 18.16
CA SER A 878 -36.67 13.62 19.30
C SER A 878 -35.18 13.92 19.39
N GLU A 879 -34.86 15.12 19.88
CA GLU A 879 -33.48 15.59 20.06
C GLU A 879 -32.62 14.56 20.81
N HIS A 880 -33.13 13.99 21.90
CA HIS A 880 -32.45 12.94 22.66
C HIS A 880 -32.10 11.69 21.82
N GLN A 881 -32.97 11.27 20.91
CA GLN A 881 -32.69 10.14 20.01
C GLN A 881 -31.64 10.51 18.95
N ILE A 882 -31.70 11.72 18.40
CA ILE A 882 -30.69 12.24 17.46
C ILE A 882 -29.32 12.27 18.12
N GLU A 883 -29.24 12.72 19.38
CA GLU A 883 -27.99 12.77 20.16
C GLU A 883 -27.38 11.39 20.44
N ILE A 884 -28.19 10.36 20.68
CA ILE A 884 -27.71 8.97 20.80
C ILE A 884 -27.13 8.50 19.45
N LEU A 885 -27.81 8.77 18.33
CA LEU A 885 -27.34 8.39 17.00
C LEU A 885 -26.04 9.13 16.64
N ARG A 886 -25.95 10.44 16.91
CA ARG A 886 -24.73 11.25 16.78
C ARG A 886 -23.57 10.68 17.58
N SER A 887 -23.78 10.33 18.84
CA SER A 887 -22.72 9.70 19.67
C SER A 887 -22.16 8.41 19.06
N THR A 888 -22.98 7.68 18.31
CA THR A 888 -22.56 6.45 17.62
C THR A 888 -21.85 6.79 16.30
N LEU A 889 -22.39 7.73 15.52
CA LEU A 889 -21.86 8.12 14.22
C LEU A 889 -20.48 8.80 14.32
N ILE A 890 -20.28 9.69 15.31
CA ILE A 890 -18.98 10.33 15.55
C ILE A 890 -17.94 9.30 16.01
N LEU A 891 -18.32 8.33 16.86
CA LEU A 891 -17.44 7.23 17.25
C LEU A 891 -17.05 6.36 16.04
N VAL A 892 -17.99 6.06 15.15
CA VAL A 892 -17.74 5.33 13.89
C VAL A 892 -16.77 6.08 12.99
N ALA A 893 -17.01 7.37 12.76
CA ALA A 893 -16.17 8.20 11.91
C ALA A 893 -14.75 8.37 12.49
N LYS A 894 -14.60 8.51 13.81
CA LYS A 894 -13.28 8.51 14.47
C LYS A 894 -12.55 7.17 14.30
N GLY A 895 -13.27 6.05 14.34
CA GLY A 895 -12.69 4.73 14.09
C GLY A 895 -12.17 4.55 12.67
N LEU A 896 -12.96 4.92 11.66
CA LEU A 896 -12.54 4.90 10.26
C LEU A 896 -11.38 5.89 10.02
N GLN A 897 -11.42 7.07 10.61
CA GLN A 897 -10.33 8.04 10.56
C GLN A 897 -9.02 7.45 11.10
N ASN A 898 -9.06 6.84 12.29
CA ASN A 898 -7.86 6.25 12.89
C ASN A 898 -7.32 5.08 12.05
N GLN A 899 -8.19 4.25 11.47
CA GLN A 899 -7.77 3.14 10.59
C GLN A 899 -7.24 3.58 9.23
N ARG A 900 -7.58 4.78 8.73
CA ARG A 900 -7.04 5.31 7.45
C ARG A 900 -5.51 5.43 7.46
N ARG A 901 -4.91 5.63 8.63
CA ARG A 901 -3.45 5.65 8.85
C ARG A 901 -2.81 4.26 8.79
N ASN A 902 -3.61 3.20 8.80
CA ASN A 902 -3.16 1.82 8.77
C ASN A 902 -3.32 1.19 7.38
N HIS A 903 -4.49 1.32 6.73
CA HIS A 903 -4.77 0.66 5.46
C HIS A 903 -5.75 1.45 4.57
N TYR A 904 -5.58 1.36 3.25
CA TYR A 904 -6.25 2.25 2.29
C TYR A 904 -7.76 2.03 2.20
N LEU A 905 -8.26 0.81 2.43
CA LEU A 905 -9.70 0.56 2.52
C LEU A 905 -10.38 1.50 3.54
N ALA A 906 -9.77 1.78 4.70
CA ALA A 906 -10.37 2.66 5.70
C ALA A 906 -10.46 4.13 5.23
N GLU A 907 -9.56 4.60 4.36
CA GLU A 907 -9.63 5.93 3.75
C GLU A 907 -10.87 6.06 2.84
N ALA A 908 -11.10 5.06 1.98
CA ALA A 908 -12.29 5.00 1.12
C ALA A 908 -13.59 5.00 1.94
N LEU A 909 -13.65 4.17 2.99
CA LEU A 909 -14.80 4.05 3.88
C LEU A 909 -15.08 5.33 4.68
N PHE A 910 -14.02 5.98 5.19
CA PHE A 910 -14.13 7.26 5.88
C PHE A 910 -14.74 8.34 4.97
N ARG A 911 -14.31 8.42 3.71
CA ARG A 911 -14.89 9.34 2.72
C ARG A 911 -16.37 9.07 2.46
N VAL A 912 -16.76 7.81 2.25
CA VAL A 912 -18.17 7.43 2.05
C VAL A 912 -19.04 7.82 3.25
N ILE A 913 -18.59 7.54 4.48
CA ILE A 913 -19.34 7.91 5.68
C ILE A 913 -19.42 9.44 5.84
N ARG A 914 -18.31 10.17 5.66
CA ARG A 914 -18.28 11.64 5.73
C ARG A 914 -19.19 12.28 4.67
N GLY A 915 -19.09 11.85 3.41
CA GLY A 915 -19.88 12.39 2.30
C GLY A 915 -21.37 12.13 2.38
N ARG A 916 -21.80 11.22 3.27
CA ARG A 916 -23.22 10.94 3.59
C ARG A 916 -23.71 11.62 4.88
N MET A 917 -22.85 12.31 5.63
CA MET A 917 -23.27 13.09 6.80
C MET A 917 -23.93 14.41 6.37
N ARG A 918 -24.90 14.90 7.15
CA ARG A 918 -25.40 16.28 6.98
C ARG A 918 -24.37 17.27 7.54
N PRO A 919 -24.37 18.55 7.12
CA PRO A 919 -23.37 19.53 7.56
C PRO A 919 -23.24 19.68 9.09
N GLN A 920 -24.34 19.49 9.84
CA GLN A 920 -24.34 19.50 11.30
C GLN A 920 -23.46 18.38 11.89
N GLU A 921 -23.59 17.16 11.37
CA GLU A 921 -22.78 16.02 11.84
C GLU A 921 -21.32 16.13 11.38
N VAL A 922 -21.04 16.73 10.21
CA VAL A 922 -19.66 17.05 9.77
C VAL A 922 -19.01 18.08 10.69
N ALA A 923 -19.75 19.11 11.12
CA ALA A 923 -19.25 20.12 12.06
C ALA A 923 -18.97 19.52 13.45
N LEU A 924 -19.85 18.65 13.95
CA LEU A 924 -19.61 17.88 15.18
C LEU A 924 -18.36 17.00 15.06
N LEU A 925 -18.18 16.34 13.91
CA LEU A 925 -17.02 15.50 13.65
C LEU A 925 -15.71 16.30 13.72
N ARG A 926 -15.61 17.44 13.02
CA ARG A 926 -14.47 18.39 13.11
C ARG A 926 -14.20 18.79 14.57
N SER A 927 -15.24 19.14 15.33
CA SER A 927 -15.09 19.54 16.74
C SER A 927 -14.53 18.43 17.67
N SER A 928 -14.55 17.17 17.22
CA SER A 928 -14.01 16.00 17.92
C SER A 928 -12.65 15.52 17.38
N MET A 929 -12.11 16.18 16.35
CA MET A 929 -10.81 15.88 15.74
C MET A 929 -9.69 16.73 16.37
N THR A 930 -8.44 16.31 16.16
CA THR A 930 -7.29 17.15 16.48
C THR A 930 -7.02 18.13 15.33
N PHE A 931 -6.27 19.20 15.60
CA PHE A 931 -5.92 20.19 14.58
C PHE A 931 -5.13 19.58 13.40
N ASP A 932 -4.26 18.60 13.67
CA ASP A 932 -3.51 17.87 12.64
C ASP A 932 -4.42 16.93 11.84
N ASP A 933 -5.37 16.25 12.51
CA ASP A 933 -6.39 15.41 11.89
C ASP A 933 -7.24 16.19 10.87
N ASP A 934 -7.65 17.43 11.22
CA ASP A 934 -8.41 18.32 10.35
C ASP A 934 -7.57 18.81 9.15
N GLN A 935 -6.30 19.17 9.35
CA GLN A 935 -5.43 19.55 8.23
C GLN A 935 -5.10 18.40 7.27
N GLU A 936 -4.96 17.17 7.77
CA GLU A 936 -4.83 15.97 6.92
C GLU A 936 -6.13 15.67 6.15
N MET A 937 -7.29 16.03 6.72
CA MET A 937 -8.60 15.80 6.12
C MET A 937 -8.92 16.72 4.92
N GLU A 938 -8.24 17.87 4.80
CA GLU A 938 -8.40 18.83 3.69
C GLU A 938 -7.42 18.61 2.52
N LYS A 939 -6.31 17.89 2.72
CA LYS A 939 -5.18 17.87 1.76
C LYS A 939 -5.09 16.67 0.82
N HIS A 940 -5.82 15.58 1.09
CA HIS A 940 -5.71 14.37 0.30
C HIS A 940 -6.88 14.19 -0.67
N ASP A 941 -6.57 14.08 -1.96
CA ASP A 941 -7.37 13.32 -2.91
C ASP A 941 -7.05 11.83 -2.79
N MET A 942 -7.94 10.96 -3.30
CA MET A 942 -7.65 9.53 -3.38
C MET A 942 -6.53 9.29 -4.42
N VAL A 943 -5.38 8.82 -3.95
CA VAL A 943 -4.19 8.58 -4.78
C VAL A 943 -4.36 7.36 -5.70
N GLN A 944 -5.26 6.44 -5.34
CA GLN A 944 -5.56 5.21 -6.09
C GLN A 944 -7.08 4.99 -6.20
N ALA A 945 -7.52 4.45 -7.34
CA ALA A 945 -8.91 4.05 -7.54
C ALA A 945 -9.27 2.83 -6.67
N VAL A 946 -10.50 2.83 -6.14
CA VAL A 946 -11.04 1.72 -5.35
C VAL A 946 -11.74 0.74 -6.29
N ARG A 947 -11.30 -0.52 -6.27
CA ARG A 947 -11.83 -1.62 -7.11
C ARG A 947 -12.40 -2.70 -6.21
N SER A 948 -13.57 -2.41 -5.66
CA SER A 948 -14.16 -3.16 -4.58
C SER A 948 -15.62 -3.47 -4.83
N HIS A 949 -15.93 -4.76 -4.93
CA HIS A 949 -17.29 -5.29 -5.06
C HIS A 949 -17.96 -5.52 -3.69
N TRP A 950 -17.41 -4.96 -2.61
CA TRP A 950 -17.89 -5.21 -1.26
C TRP A 950 -19.16 -4.37 -0.96
N PRO A 951 -20.31 -5.01 -0.62
CA PRO A 951 -21.48 -4.28 -0.12
C PRO A 951 -21.24 -3.84 1.34
N VAL A 952 -21.12 -2.52 1.57
CA VAL A 952 -20.64 -1.99 2.87
C VAL A 952 -21.70 -1.95 3.98
N SER A 953 -22.93 -2.31 3.67
CA SER A 953 -24.05 -2.37 4.63
C SER A 953 -25.04 -3.48 4.26
N ILE A 954 -25.95 -3.81 5.16
CA ILE A 954 -26.99 -4.82 4.92
C ILE A 954 -27.95 -4.33 3.83
N VAL A 955 -28.00 -5.08 2.73
CA VAL A 955 -28.91 -4.83 1.62
C VAL A 955 -30.24 -5.53 1.88
N LYS A 956 -31.36 -4.80 1.76
CA LYS A 956 -32.71 -5.30 2.12
C LYS A 956 -33.44 -5.95 0.94
N LYS A 957 -33.13 -5.55 -0.29
CA LYS A 957 -33.61 -6.19 -1.53
C LYS A 957 -32.43 -6.49 -2.45
N GLN A 958 -32.45 -7.64 -3.13
CA GLN A 958 -31.34 -8.03 -4.02
C GLN A 958 -31.10 -7.04 -5.17
N GLU A 959 -32.16 -6.35 -5.62
CA GLU A 959 -32.12 -5.31 -6.66
C GLU A 959 -31.33 -4.05 -6.25
N GLU A 960 -31.10 -3.84 -4.95
CA GLU A 960 -30.42 -2.67 -4.40
C GLU A 960 -28.91 -2.91 -4.17
N VAL A 961 -28.38 -4.11 -4.42
CA VAL A 961 -27.00 -4.47 -4.04
C VAL A 961 -25.96 -3.52 -4.67
N ASP A 962 -26.15 -3.14 -5.93
CA ASP A 962 -25.20 -2.29 -6.66
C ASP A 962 -25.07 -0.89 -6.03
N ASP A 963 -26.15 -0.32 -5.48
CA ASP A 963 -26.15 0.98 -4.77
C ASP A 963 -25.33 0.95 -3.47
N HIS A 964 -25.03 -0.26 -2.97
CA HIS A 964 -24.29 -0.50 -1.73
C HIS A 964 -22.84 -0.97 -1.96
N ILE A 965 -22.42 -1.18 -3.21
CA ILE A 965 -21.05 -1.55 -3.59
C ILE A 965 -20.08 -0.40 -3.33
N LEU A 966 -18.95 -0.69 -2.69
CA LEU A 966 -17.98 0.33 -2.29
C LEU A 966 -17.47 1.21 -3.46
N THR A 967 -17.16 0.65 -4.63
CA THR A 967 -16.72 1.45 -5.79
C THR A 967 -17.76 2.51 -6.18
N HIS A 968 -19.02 2.13 -6.38
CA HIS A 968 -20.10 3.07 -6.72
C HIS A 968 -20.36 4.11 -5.62
N LEU A 969 -20.23 3.72 -4.35
CA LEU A 969 -20.36 4.62 -3.21
C LEU A 969 -19.21 5.63 -3.11
N VAL A 970 -18.00 5.23 -3.49
CA VAL A 970 -16.82 6.11 -3.53
C VAL A 970 -16.91 7.08 -4.71
N GLU A 971 -17.42 6.65 -5.86
CA GLU A 971 -17.74 7.53 -7.00
C GLU A 971 -18.83 8.55 -6.61
N SER A 972 -19.90 8.08 -5.97
CA SER A 972 -21.06 8.89 -5.58
C SER A 972 -20.82 9.86 -4.42
N TYR A 973 -20.01 9.48 -3.41
CA TYR A 973 -19.85 10.25 -2.17
C TYR A 973 -18.39 10.57 -1.81
N GLY A 974 -17.42 9.86 -2.37
CA GLY A 974 -15.99 10.09 -2.11
C GLY A 974 -15.40 11.33 -2.79
N SER A 975 -16.10 11.84 -3.81
CA SER A 975 -15.76 13.02 -4.61
C SER A 975 -16.49 14.32 -4.18
N LEU A 976 -17.61 14.20 -3.43
CA LEU A 976 -18.56 15.29 -3.12
C LEU A 976 -18.07 16.35 -2.11
N ASN A 977 -16.77 16.65 -2.05
CA ASN A 977 -16.21 17.70 -1.17
C ASN A 977 -15.37 18.76 -1.91
N LEU A 978 -15.44 18.84 -3.25
CA LEU A 978 -14.72 19.85 -4.04
C LEU A 978 -15.45 21.21 -4.16
N GLU A 979 -16.73 21.32 -3.78
CA GLU A 979 -17.53 22.54 -4.00
C GLU A 979 -17.74 23.44 -2.76
N GLU A 980 -17.43 22.98 -1.52
CA GLU A 980 -17.61 23.83 -0.32
C GLU A 980 -16.53 24.93 -0.15
N THR A 981 -15.51 25.00 -1.02
CA THR A 981 -14.55 26.12 -1.06
C THR A 981 -14.89 27.19 -2.13
N ALA A 982 -16.12 27.17 -2.67
CA ALA A 982 -16.57 28.11 -3.70
C ALA A 982 -17.85 28.89 -3.30
N ARG A 983 -17.87 29.49 -2.09
CA ARG A 983 -18.78 30.59 -1.70
C ARG A 983 -18.25 31.43 -0.55
#